data_AF-A0A915XZ35-F1
#
_entry.id   AF-A0A915XZ35-F1
#
_cell.length_a   1.000
_cell.length_b   1.000
_cell.length_c   1.000
_cell.angle_alpha   90.00
_cell.angle_beta   90.00
_cell.angle_gamma   90.00
#
_symmetry.space_group_name_H-M   'P 1'
#
loop_
_entity.id
_entity.type
_entity.pdbx_description
1 polymer ?
#
loop_
_entity_poly.entity_id
_entity_poly.type
_entity_poly.pdbx_seq_one_letter_code
_entity_poly.pdbx_strand_id
1 'polypeptide(L)'
;MKPFHTIAIPHDDILQGRLTLEVFAADLWEAAHGRGPEEYRDPDLFFQKTFETAGLRNLFAVVKQRLDGQGGDPVIQMQTPFGGGKTHALIALYHKARAWGVKTAVLVGTPLAPRETLWGLLAEQLSGSRVGFDSLSAPGREALRALLAAHQPALILMDEVLEYVVKAAAETVGASTLAAQTLAFLQELTEAAVIQERVSLVITLPSSTLEHYDEQATRLFEQLQRISGRVERIYTPVRDEEIGAIIRRRLFSRVDEQAAAEVVNAYLDAAEQEALLPRGEESAAYRARFKQTYPFLPEVVDVLYHRWGSYPNFQRTRGTLRLLALVVHALKASPQPYITLADFPLQTDEIRRELLKHIGNEYDSVLAADLLDPHAGARRANLEIGKAYQGLGLGERIATTIFLHSFVGGGGEAGATVGEVKRHNLVPGVPASVIAEVLNKLSSRLLFYLHEEGGRYYFSTTANLNRALTIRMESVTADELRAAELEVLRRRVQGRLMKTFLWPENPADIPDDAEPKLLILPEADLDRMKRFVEEKGQTPRVHRNTLFFLAPLAGERAPFESLLRRHLALAGLLGVKTLSLTPEQRQDLQNKEKQAAKDLQEQIGSLYRVLYLANREFVETLQLAESGSRTPGEMLAVGRRVWETCIAEGVRQGLFGLGELDENGQPQCRYFKEEVTPALEGREVLIREDLCVQQRMSSAPAAVAPAIETGGATVRDAAVTAAAPFTGWPVAPAQAGRSRLRIRFSLPLGKASSLFGLFNLLHSRFGKLRITVEAEEGQISEAEIEDKVRETFRQIGTEAEIE
;
A
#
# COMPACT_ATOMS: atom_id res chain seq x y z
N MET A 1 -18.90 25.23 1.76
CA MET A 1 -19.36 24.99 0.37
C MET A 1 -20.72 24.31 0.42
N LYS A 2 -21.58 24.48 -0.60
CA LYS A 2 -22.88 23.80 -0.65
C LYS A 2 -22.68 22.29 -0.90
N PRO A 3 -23.55 21.42 -0.38
CA PRO A 3 -23.49 19.98 -0.67
C PRO A 3 -23.71 19.69 -2.16
N PHE A 4 -23.04 18.67 -2.69
CA PHE A 4 -23.04 18.35 -4.12
C PHE A 4 -24.45 18.09 -4.65
N HIS A 5 -25.31 17.42 -3.86
CA HIS A 5 -26.66 17.04 -4.27
C HIS A 5 -27.61 18.24 -4.43
N THR A 6 -27.24 19.41 -3.89
CA THR A 6 -27.97 20.68 -4.11
C THR A 6 -27.50 21.42 -5.36
N ILE A 7 -26.31 21.09 -5.88
CA ILE A 7 -25.71 21.68 -7.08
C ILE A 7 -25.98 20.80 -8.29
N ALA A 8 -25.69 19.50 -8.18
CA ALA A 8 -25.94 18.46 -9.16
C ALA A 8 -27.10 17.58 -8.70
N ILE A 9 -28.27 17.79 -9.30
CA ILE A 9 -29.52 17.09 -8.97
C ILE A 9 -29.51 15.74 -9.70
N PRO A 10 -29.49 14.60 -8.98
CA PRO A 10 -29.57 13.28 -9.60
C PRO A 10 -30.88 13.09 -10.37
N HIS A 11 -30.92 12.14 -11.29
CA HIS A 11 -32.21 11.70 -11.88
C HIS A 11 -33.10 11.01 -10.83
N ASP A 12 -34.42 11.06 -11.03
CA ASP A 12 -35.41 10.57 -10.06
C ASP A 12 -35.31 9.05 -9.80
N ASP A 13 -34.93 8.27 -10.81
CA ASP A 13 -34.67 6.83 -10.71
C ASP A 13 -33.54 6.53 -9.71
N ILE A 14 -32.47 7.34 -9.73
CA ILE A 14 -31.36 7.27 -8.78
C ILE A 14 -31.83 7.68 -7.39
N LEU A 15 -32.61 8.75 -7.25
CA LEU A 15 -33.14 9.17 -5.94
C LEU A 15 -34.03 8.11 -5.29
N GLN A 16 -34.83 7.41 -6.11
CA GLN A 16 -35.73 6.33 -5.71
C GLN A 16 -35.04 4.97 -5.52
N GLY A 17 -33.76 4.83 -5.90
CA GLY A 17 -33.01 3.59 -5.73
C GLY A 17 -33.34 2.51 -6.77
N ARG A 18 -33.90 2.88 -7.93
CA ARG A 18 -34.18 1.94 -9.04
C ARG A 18 -32.90 1.70 -9.86
N LEU A 19 -31.96 0.96 -9.30
CA LEU A 19 -30.55 0.90 -9.76
C LEU A 19 -30.13 -0.47 -10.33
N THR A 20 -31.06 -1.19 -10.97
CA THR A 20 -30.73 -2.49 -11.58
C THR A 20 -29.85 -2.33 -12.82
N LEU A 21 -29.03 -3.34 -13.13
CA LEU A 21 -28.18 -3.35 -14.33
C LEU A 21 -28.99 -3.22 -15.63
N GLU A 22 -30.26 -3.64 -15.61
CA GLU A 22 -31.20 -3.58 -16.73
C GLU A 22 -31.57 -2.14 -17.11
N VAL A 23 -31.69 -1.24 -16.13
CA VAL A 23 -31.95 0.19 -16.40
C VAL A 23 -30.79 0.81 -17.19
N PHE A 24 -29.56 0.35 -16.95
CA PHE A 24 -28.37 0.80 -17.67
C PHE A 24 -28.04 -0.07 -18.91
N ALA A 25 -28.91 -1.04 -19.24
CA ALA A 25 -28.74 -1.90 -20.41
C ALA A 25 -29.38 -1.24 -21.63
N ALA A 26 -28.56 -0.78 -22.56
CA ALA A 26 -29.05 -0.42 -23.88
C ALA A 26 -29.41 -1.71 -24.64
N ASP A 27 -30.66 -1.83 -25.08
CA ASP A 27 -31.14 -2.92 -25.94
C ASP A 27 -31.88 -2.32 -27.13
N LEU A 28 -31.27 -2.42 -28.31
CA LEU A 28 -31.84 -1.86 -29.54
C LEU A 28 -33.14 -2.56 -29.95
N TRP A 29 -33.24 -3.87 -29.71
CA TRP A 29 -34.42 -4.64 -30.10
C TRP A 29 -35.63 -4.23 -29.26
N GLU A 30 -35.46 -4.15 -27.94
CA GLU A 30 -36.52 -3.72 -27.04
C GLU A 30 -36.96 -2.27 -27.34
N ALA A 31 -35.99 -1.35 -27.52
CA ALA A 31 -36.26 0.04 -27.88
C ALA A 31 -37.06 0.15 -29.19
N ALA A 32 -36.67 -0.61 -30.23
CA ALA A 32 -37.34 -0.59 -31.52
C ALA A 32 -38.78 -1.13 -31.48
N HIS A 33 -39.07 -2.06 -30.57
CA HIS A 33 -40.40 -2.65 -30.36
C HIS A 33 -41.25 -1.90 -29.31
N GLY A 34 -40.76 -0.78 -28.77
CA GLY A 34 -41.48 -0.04 -27.73
C GLY A 34 -41.56 -0.78 -26.39
N ARG A 35 -40.63 -1.70 -26.14
CA ARG A 35 -40.47 -2.47 -24.89
C ARG A 35 -39.20 -2.04 -24.11
N GLY A 36 -39.04 -2.53 -22.88
CA GLY A 36 -37.91 -2.18 -22.03
C GLY A 36 -38.04 -0.80 -21.33
N PRO A 37 -36.92 -0.27 -20.77
CA PRO A 37 -36.93 0.97 -20.00
C PRO A 37 -37.39 2.18 -20.83
N GLU A 38 -38.17 3.06 -20.22
CA GLU A 38 -38.71 4.27 -20.88
C GLU A 38 -37.61 5.17 -21.46
N GLU A 39 -36.46 5.26 -20.80
CA GLU A 39 -35.32 6.08 -21.26
C GLU A 39 -34.69 5.67 -22.58
N TYR A 40 -34.94 4.46 -23.08
CA TYR A 40 -34.50 4.03 -24.41
C TYR A 40 -35.62 4.06 -25.45
N ARG A 41 -36.88 4.06 -25.03
CA ARG A 41 -38.05 4.05 -25.92
C ARG A 41 -38.47 5.45 -26.33
N ASP A 42 -38.44 6.39 -25.39
CA ASP A 42 -38.84 7.76 -25.62
C ASP A 42 -37.64 8.57 -26.15
N PRO A 43 -37.73 9.16 -27.35
CA PRO A 43 -36.60 9.87 -27.96
C PRO A 43 -36.19 11.11 -27.15
N ASP A 44 -37.13 11.83 -26.56
CA ASP A 44 -36.85 13.07 -25.83
C ASP A 44 -36.10 12.76 -24.53
N LEU A 45 -36.58 11.77 -23.77
CA LEU A 45 -35.92 11.29 -22.55
C LEU A 45 -34.54 10.68 -22.86
N PHE A 46 -34.43 9.93 -23.97
CA PHE A 46 -33.16 9.35 -24.42
C PHE A 46 -32.11 10.45 -24.67
N PHE A 47 -32.43 11.49 -25.44
CA PHE A 47 -31.51 12.59 -25.72
C PHE A 47 -31.31 13.52 -24.51
N GLN A 48 -32.28 13.60 -23.61
CA GLN A 48 -32.10 14.29 -22.32
C GLN A 48 -31.06 13.61 -21.45
N LYS A 49 -30.99 12.27 -21.43
CA LYS A 49 -29.99 11.51 -20.66
C LYS A 49 -28.71 11.18 -21.43
N THR A 50 -28.66 11.45 -22.73
CA THR A 50 -27.50 11.18 -23.58
C THR A 50 -26.61 12.41 -23.70
N PHE A 51 -25.30 12.22 -23.54
CA PHE A 51 -24.31 13.23 -23.91
C PHE A 51 -23.93 13.04 -25.38
N GLU A 52 -24.15 14.06 -26.21
CA GLU A 52 -23.82 14.03 -27.63
C GLU A 52 -22.30 14.22 -27.85
N THR A 53 -21.57 13.10 -27.79
CA THR A 53 -20.13 13.07 -28.07
C THR A 53 -19.81 13.60 -29.47
N ALA A 54 -18.57 14.05 -29.67
CA ALA A 54 -18.05 14.38 -31.00
C ALA A 54 -18.18 13.19 -31.96
N GLY A 55 -17.94 11.97 -31.45
CA GLY A 55 -18.21 10.73 -32.15
C GLY A 55 -19.68 10.61 -32.55
N LEU A 56 -20.63 10.73 -31.63
CA LEU A 56 -22.04 10.57 -31.97
C LEU A 56 -22.55 11.62 -32.97
N ARG A 57 -22.12 12.88 -32.82
CA ARG A 57 -22.49 13.97 -33.75
C ARG A 57 -21.98 13.74 -35.16
N ASN A 58 -20.72 13.31 -35.30
CA ASN A 58 -20.17 13.03 -36.62
C ASN A 58 -20.78 11.75 -37.24
N LEU A 59 -21.21 10.78 -36.44
CA LEU A 59 -21.98 9.61 -36.92
C LEU A 59 -23.32 10.06 -37.51
N PHE A 60 -24.04 10.95 -36.81
CA PHE A 60 -25.28 11.53 -37.35
C PHE A 60 -25.06 12.28 -38.65
N ALA A 61 -24.00 13.09 -38.73
CA ALA A 61 -23.68 13.85 -39.93
C ALA A 61 -23.41 12.93 -41.14
N VAL A 62 -22.55 11.92 -40.97
CA VAL A 62 -22.20 10.98 -42.05
C VAL A 62 -23.41 10.17 -42.52
N VAL A 63 -24.20 9.63 -41.58
CA VAL A 63 -25.40 8.86 -41.92
C VAL A 63 -26.44 9.75 -42.61
N LYS A 64 -26.67 10.96 -42.10
CA LYS A 64 -27.63 11.89 -42.71
C LYS A 64 -27.20 12.31 -44.12
N GLN A 65 -25.92 12.62 -44.31
CA GLN A 65 -25.38 12.97 -45.63
C GLN A 65 -25.62 11.85 -46.64
N ARG A 66 -25.41 10.58 -46.24
CA ARG A 66 -25.69 9.41 -47.08
C ARG A 66 -27.17 9.30 -47.42
N LEU A 67 -28.04 9.40 -46.43
CA LEU A 67 -29.50 9.29 -46.62
C LEU A 67 -30.09 10.42 -47.49
N ASP A 68 -29.44 11.59 -47.52
CA ASP A 68 -29.78 12.72 -48.38
C ASP A 68 -29.24 12.60 -49.81
N GLY A 69 -28.41 11.59 -50.10
CA GLY A 69 -27.78 11.41 -51.41
C GLY A 69 -26.62 12.38 -51.68
N GLN A 70 -26.03 12.97 -50.63
CA GLN A 70 -24.97 13.97 -50.73
C GLN A 70 -23.56 13.35 -50.58
N GLY A 71 -23.42 12.06 -50.85
CA GLY A 71 -22.22 11.28 -50.53
C GLY A 71 -22.22 10.78 -49.08
N GLY A 72 -21.08 10.30 -48.57
CA GLY A 72 -20.97 9.69 -47.24
C GLY A 72 -20.81 8.18 -47.28
N ASP A 73 -20.50 7.60 -46.11
CA ASP A 73 -20.07 6.21 -45.99
C ASP A 73 -21.29 5.25 -46.07
N PRO A 74 -21.33 4.30 -47.03
CA PRO A 74 -22.45 3.39 -47.21
C PRO A 74 -22.53 2.31 -46.13
N VAL A 75 -21.37 1.88 -45.64
CA VAL A 75 -21.22 0.83 -44.62
C VAL A 75 -20.34 1.37 -43.52
N ILE A 76 -20.89 1.45 -42.31
CA ILE A 76 -20.23 1.92 -41.11
C ILE A 76 -20.17 0.75 -40.14
N GLN A 77 -18.99 0.41 -39.66
CA GLN A 77 -18.89 -0.47 -38.51
C GLN A 77 -18.39 0.30 -37.30
N MET A 78 -19.09 0.06 -36.19
CA MET A 78 -18.76 0.66 -34.92
C MET A 78 -17.82 -0.24 -34.15
N GLN A 79 -16.64 0.30 -33.88
CA GLN A 79 -15.71 -0.28 -32.92
C GLN A 79 -15.64 0.63 -31.71
N THR A 80 -15.53 0.03 -30.54
CA THR A 80 -15.25 0.77 -29.31
C THR A 80 -13.92 0.27 -28.83
N PRO A 81 -12.92 1.14 -28.67
CA PRO A 81 -11.62 0.71 -28.17
C PRO A 81 -11.73 0.13 -26.74
N PHE A 82 -12.74 0.54 -25.95
CA PHE A 82 -12.77 0.24 -24.51
C PHE A 82 -14.12 -0.23 -23.93
N GLY A 83 -14.98 -0.89 -24.71
CA GLY A 83 -16.16 -1.59 -24.18
C GLY A 83 -17.28 -0.66 -23.67
N GLY A 84 -18.19 -0.29 -24.56
CA GLY A 84 -19.43 0.43 -24.25
C GLY A 84 -19.81 1.47 -25.30
N GLY A 85 -21.12 1.64 -25.55
CA GLY A 85 -21.66 2.73 -26.38
C GLY A 85 -22.10 2.36 -27.81
N LYS A 86 -21.87 1.13 -28.29
CA LYS A 86 -22.29 0.70 -29.65
C LYS A 86 -23.81 0.64 -29.79
N THR A 87 -24.46 -0.20 -28.98
CA THR A 87 -25.93 -0.31 -28.93
C THR A 87 -26.58 1.03 -28.59
N HIS A 88 -25.98 1.82 -27.69
CA HIS A 88 -26.45 3.18 -27.37
C HIS A 88 -26.43 4.10 -28.60
N ALA A 89 -25.35 4.06 -29.40
CA ALA A 89 -25.26 4.83 -30.64
C ALA A 89 -26.26 4.34 -31.71
N LEU A 90 -26.52 3.03 -31.81
CA LEU A 90 -27.58 2.50 -32.68
C LEU A 90 -28.97 2.99 -32.26
N ILE A 91 -29.29 2.99 -30.97
CA ILE A 91 -30.57 3.53 -30.46
C ILE A 91 -30.68 5.03 -30.77
N ALA A 92 -29.59 5.78 -30.61
CA ALA A 92 -29.57 7.19 -30.95
C ALA A 92 -29.83 7.43 -32.45
N LEU A 93 -29.21 6.64 -33.32
CA LEU A 93 -29.46 6.66 -34.77
C LEU A 93 -30.90 6.26 -35.10
N TYR A 94 -31.44 5.25 -34.44
CA TYR A 94 -32.82 4.81 -34.60
C TYR A 94 -33.82 5.95 -34.33
N HIS A 95 -33.64 6.67 -33.22
CA HIS A 95 -34.48 7.83 -32.87
C HIS A 95 -34.29 8.99 -33.86
N LYS A 96 -33.06 9.30 -34.26
CA LYS A 96 -32.81 10.35 -35.27
C LYS A 96 -33.41 9.98 -36.63
N ALA A 97 -33.32 8.72 -37.05
CA ALA A 97 -33.86 8.28 -38.34
C ALA A 97 -35.38 8.42 -38.41
N ARG A 98 -36.08 8.13 -37.31
CA ARG A 98 -37.51 8.43 -37.16
C ARG A 98 -37.79 9.93 -37.30
N ALA A 99 -37.00 10.79 -36.65
CA ALA A 99 -37.12 12.24 -36.77
C ALA A 99 -36.79 12.74 -38.19
N TRP A 100 -35.93 12.05 -38.93
CA TRP A 100 -35.61 12.34 -40.33
C TRP A 100 -36.63 11.77 -41.33
N GLY A 101 -37.62 11.00 -40.88
CA GLY A 101 -38.60 10.34 -41.74
C GLY A 101 -38.02 9.22 -42.61
N VAL A 102 -36.93 8.59 -42.16
CA VAL A 102 -36.21 7.55 -42.91
C VAL A 102 -36.69 6.17 -42.50
N LYS A 103 -36.91 5.29 -43.48
CA LYS A 103 -37.28 3.90 -43.20
C LYS A 103 -36.10 3.17 -42.57
N THR A 104 -36.30 2.60 -41.39
CA THR A 104 -35.22 1.98 -40.61
C THR A 104 -35.51 0.50 -40.39
N ALA A 105 -34.56 -0.35 -40.74
CA ALA A 105 -34.57 -1.77 -40.41
C ALA A 105 -33.60 -2.04 -39.24
N VAL A 106 -34.07 -2.76 -38.23
CA VAL A 106 -33.34 -3.12 -37.02
C VAL A 106 -33.19 -4.64 -36.96
N LEU A 107 -31.96 -5.11 -37.04
CA LEU A 107 -31.58 -6.52 -37.06
C LEU A 107 -30.68 -6.80 -35.84
N VAL A 108 -31.21 -7.45 -34.80
CA VAL A 108 -30.44 -7.76 -33.59
C VAL A 108 -30.29 -9.27 -33.47
N GLY A 109 -29.09 -9.78 -33.26
CA GLY A 109 -28.84 -11.22 -33.28
C GLY A 109 -29.24 -11.99 -32.01
N THR A 110 -29.29 -11.32 -30.86
CA THR A 110 -29.62 -11.94 -29.56
C THR A 110 -31.07 -12.44 -29.43
N PRO A 111 -32.14 -11.77 -29.89
CA PRO A 111 -33.51 -12.26 -29.74
C PRO A 111 -33.93 -13.31 -30.78
N LEU A 112 -33.21 -13.42 -31.90
CA LEU A 112 -33.64 -14.24 -33.04
C LEU A 112 -33.38 -15.73 -32.81
N ALA A 113 -34.35 -16.55 -33.20
CA ALA A 113 -34.17 -17.98 -33.33
C ALA A 113 -33.28 -18.31 -34.54
N PRO A 114 -32.54 -19.43 -34.55
CA PRO A 114 -31.61 -19.74 -35.64
C PRO A 114 -32.24 -19.69 -37.03
N ARG A 115 -33.48 -20.15 -37.20
CA ARG A 115 -34.18 -20.20 -38.50
C ARG A 115 -34.90 -18.91 -38.87
N GLU A 116 -34.88 -17.90 -38.00
CA GLU A 116 -35.39 -16.55 -38.30
C GLU A 116 -34.30 -15.73 -38.99
N THR A 117 -34.28 -15.80 -40.32
CA THR A 117 -33.17 -15.27 -41.11
C THR A 117 -33.11 -13.74 -41.08
N LEU A 118 -31.88 -13.19 -40.99
CA LEU A 118 -31.66 -11.73 -41.02
C LEU A 118 -32.19 -11.07 -42.30
N TRP A 119 -32.10 -11.76 -43.44
CA TRP A 119 -32.62 -11.26 -44.72
C TRP A 119 -34.14 -11.31 -44.81
N GLY A 120 -34.78 -12.34 -44.26
CA GLY A 120 -36.24 -12.42 -44.17
C GLY A 120 -36.78 -11.28 -43.31
N LEU A 121 -36.15 -11.05 -42.15
CA LEU A 121 -36.50 -9.94 -41.26
C LEU A 121 -36.27 -8.56 -41.93
N LEU A 122 -35.15 -8.40 -42.65
CA LEU A 122 -34.87 -7.17 -43.40
C LEU A 122 -35.96 -6.88 -44.44
N ALA A 123 -36.34 -7.89 -45.23
CA ALA A 123 -37.38 -7.77 -46.24
C ALA A 123 -38.74 -7.43 -45.61
N GLU A 124 -39.10 -8.07 -44.49
CA GLU A 124 -40.33 -7.78 -43.76
C GLU A 124 -40.37 -6.33 -43.25
N GLN A 125 -39.29 -5.84 -42.63
CA GLN A 125 -39.26 -4.48 -42.09
C GLN A 125 -39.24 -3.41 -43.20
N LEU A 126 -38.56 -3.68 -44.33
CA LEU A 126 -38.47 -2.73 -45.44
C LEU A 126 -39.65 -2.78 -46.41
N SER A 127 -40.33 -3.91 -46.60
CA SER A 127 -41.40 -4.05 -47.58
C SER A 127 -42.76 -4.43 -46.99
N GLY A 128 -42.81 -4.86 -45.72
CA GLY A 128 -44.00 -5.43 -45.08
C GLY A 128 -44.26 -6.89 -45.44
N SER A 129 -43.36 -7.54 -46.20
CA SER A 129 -43.51 -8.90 -46.68
C SER A 129 -42.16 -9.63 -46.72
N ARG A 130 -42.18 -10.95 -46.50
CA ARG A 130 -41.00 -11.83 -46.65
C ARG A 130 -40.92 -12.51 -48.02
N VAL A 131 -41.90 -12.28 -48.89
CA VAL A 131 -41.99 -12.95 -50.20
C VAL A 131 -40.70 -12.76 -51.00
N GLY A 132 -40.08 -13.87 -51.39
CA GLY A 132 -38.78 -13.87 -52.10
C GLY A 132 -37.56 -13.95 -51.19
N PHE A 133 -37.75 -13.90 -49.87
CA PHE A 133 -36.72 -13.95 -48.84
C PHE A 133 -36.98 -15.04 -47.77
N ASP A 134 -37.95 -15.93 -48.00
CA ASP A 134 -38.34 -17.01 -47.07
C ASP A 134 -37.37 -18.21 -47.03
N SER A 135 -36.44 -18.28 -48.00
CA SER A 135 -35.47 -19.38 -48.07
C SER A 135 -34.43 -19.32 -46.94
N LEU A 136 -33.90 -20.47 -46.55
CA LEU A 136 -32.75 -20.59 -45.64
C LEU A 136 -31.40 -20.36 -46.36
N SER A 137 -31.40 -20.18 -47.68
CA SER A 137 -30.23 -19.77 -48.46
C SER A 137 -30.21 -18.25 -48.64
N ALA A 138 -29.01 -17.67 -48.74
CA ALA A 138 -28.84 -16.25 -49.01
C ALA A 138 -29.59 -15.85 -50.30
N PRO A 139 -30.28 -14.70 -50.31
CA PRO A 139 -31.17 -14.30 -51.40
C PRO A 139 -30.44 -13.87 -52.68
N GLY A 140 -29.13 -13.62 -52.61
CA GLY A 140 -28.33 -13.15 -53.73
C GLY A 140 -28.30 -11.63 -53.86
N ARG A 141 -27.21 -11.12 -54.43
CA ARG A 141 -26.94 -9.67 -54.59
C ARG A 141 -28.05 -8.92 -55.35
N GLU A 142 -28.58 -9.46 -56.44
CA GLU A 142 -29.59 -8.77 -57.26
C GLU A 142 -30.94 -8.61 -56.53
N ALA A 143 -31.34 -9.61 -55.74
CA ALA A 143 -32.56 -9.53 -54.94
C ALA A 143 -32.44 -8.43 -53.86
N LEU A 144 -31.30 -8.37 -53.16
CA LEU A 144 -31.02 -7.30 -52.20
C LEU A 144 -30.92 -5.93 -52.87
N ARG A 145 -30.30 -5.85 -54.05
CA ARG A 145 -30.21 -4.61 -54.84
C ARG A 145 -31.60 -4.07 -55.18
N ALA A 146 -32.50 -4.94 -55.67
CA ALA A 146 -33.87 -4.57 -55.99
C ALA A 146 -34.67 -4.13 -54.75
N LEU A 147 -34.56 -4.89 -53.64
CA LEU A 147 -35.19 -4.56 -52.36
C LEU A 147 -34.75 -3.19 -51.85
N LEU A 148 -33.44 -2.94 -51.78
CA LEU A 148 -32.91 -1.68 -51.28
C LEU A 148 -33.26 -0.51 -52.21
N ALA A 149 -33.16 -0.70 -53.53
CA ALA A 149 -33.49 0.34 -54.51
C ALA A 149 -34.93 0.85 -54.37
N ALA A 150 -35.88 -0.06 -54.13
CA ALA A 150 -37.30 0.25 -53.98
C ALA A 150 -37.67 1.02 -52.70
N HIS A 151 -36.78 1.04 -51.70
CA HIS A 151 -37.07 1.55 -50.35
C HIS A 151 -36.14 2.67 -49.88
N GLN A 152 -35.45 3.35 -50.79
CA GLN A 152 -34.62 4.52 -50.47
C GLN A 152 -35.45 5.76 -50.09
N PRO A 153 -35.01 6.58 -49.11
CA PRO A 153 -33.85 6.40 -48.25
C PRO A 153 -34.08 5.34 -47.15
N ALA A 154 -33.07 4.52 -46.88
CA ALA A 154 -33.14 3.46 -45.87
C ALA A 154 -31.91 3.39 -44.96
N LEU A 155 -32.15 3.23 -43.66
CA LEU A 155 -31.12 2.96 -42.66
C LEU A 155 -31.25 1.51 -42.18
N ILE A 156 -30.16 0.77 -42.17
CA ILE A 156 -30.11 -0.60 -41.65
C ILE A 156 -29.18 -0.62 -40.44
N LEU A 157 -29.70 -1.01 -39.29
CA LEU A 157 -28.96 -1.12 -38.03
C LEU A 157 -28.83 -2.59 -37.67
N MET A 158 -27.59 -3.07 -37.51
CA MET A 158 -27.28 -4.44 -37.14
C MET A 158 -26.52 -4.49 -35.81
N ASP A 159 -27.07 -5.18 -34.82
CA ASP A 159 -26.45 -5.36 -33.50
C ASP A 159 -26.24 -6.84 -33.16
N GLU A 160 -25.16 -7.15 -32.45
CA GLU A 160 -24.82 -8.52 -31.98
C GLU A 160 -24.90 -9.59 -33.09
N VAL A 161 -24.39 -9.26 -34.29
CA VAL A 161 -24.48 -10.14 -35.46
C VAL A 161 -23.72 -11.45 -35.24
N LEU A 162 -22.60 -11.40 -34.50
CA LEU A 162 -21.82 -12.59 -34.17
C LEU A 162 -22.65 -13.61 -33.38
N GLU A 163 -23.44 -13.16 -32.41
CA GLU A 163 -24.30 -14.03 -31.59
C GLU A 163 -25.30 -14.82 -32.44
N TYR A 164 -25.88 -14.18 -33.45
CA TYR A 164 -26.76 -14.87 -34.40
C TYR A 164 -25.99 -15.88 -35.26
N VAL A 165 -24.82 -15.50 -35.78
CA VAL A 165 -24.01 -16.40 -36.63
C VAL A 165 -23.57 -17.65 -35.85
N VAL A 166 -23.23 -17.51 -34.57
CA VAL A 166 -22.90 -18.65 -33.68
C VAL A 166 -24.12 -19.58 -33.52
N LYS A 167 -25.30 -19.03 -33.23
CA LYS A 167 -26.55 -19.83 -33.14
C LYS A 167 -26.90 -20.53 -34.46
N ALA A 168 -26.75 -19.81 -35.58
CA ALA A 168 -27.02 -20.32 -36.92
C ALA A 168 -26.02 -21.41 -37.36
N ALA A 169 -24.87 -21.55 -36.69
CA ALA A 169 -23.89 -22.57 -37.04
C ALA A 169 -24.38 -24.00 -36.75
N ALA A 170 -25.36 -24.16 -35.87
CA ALA A 170 -25.97 -25.45 -35.55
C ALA A 170 -26.98 -25.93 -36.62
N GLU A 171 -27.43 -25.04 -37.52
CA GLU A 171 -28.45 -25.36 -38.53
C GLU A 171 -27.80 -25.69 -39.88
N THR A 172 -28.19 -26.80 -40.49
CA THR A 172 -27.70 -27.22 -41.82
C THR A 172 -28.59 -26.70 -42.94
N VAL A 173 -27.97 -26.22 -44.03
CA VAL A 173 -28.65 -25.74 -45.23
C VAL A 173 -27.95 -26.34 -46.45
N GLY A 174 -28.57 -27.35 -47.04
CA GLY A 174 -27.99 -28.12 -48.14
C GLY A 174 -26.67 -28.78 -47.73
N ALA A 175 -25.59 -28.47 -48.46
CA ALA A 175 -24.23 -28.94 -48.15
C ALA A 175 -23.44 -28.00 -47.21
N SER A 176 -24.07 -26.94 -46.69
CA SER A 176 -23.45 -25.91 -45.85
C SER A 176 -24.22 -25.71 -44.53
N THR A 177 -23.88 -24.67 -43.76
CA THR A 177 -24.63 -24.24 -42.56
C THR A 177 -25.33 -22.92 -42.79
N LEU A 178 -26.34 -22.63 -41.96
CA LEU A 178 -27.03 -21.35 -41.98
C LEU A 178 -26.08 -20.19 -41.59
N ALA A 179 -25.08 -20.45 -40.75
CA ALA A 179 -23.99 -19.50 -40.49
C ALA A 179 -23.23 -19.12 -41.78
N ALA A 180 -22.88 -20.11 -42.62
CA ALA A 180 -22.21 -19.85 -43.89
C ALA A 180 -23.09 -19.02 -44.85
N GLN A 181 -24.39 -19.34 -44.92
CA GLN A 181 -25.37 -18.55 -45.69
C GLN A 181 -25.52 -17.13 -45.14
N THR A 182 -25.47 -16.96 -43.82
CA THR A 182 -25.54 -15.64 -43.16
C THR A 182 -24.31 -14.79 -43.49
N LEU A 183 -23.12 -15.38 -43.47
CA LEU A 183 -21.89 -14.69 -43.89
C LEU A 183 -21.95 -14.28 -45.37
N ALA A 184 -22.46 -15.16 -46.25
CA ALA A 184 -22.69 -14.82 -47.65
C ALA A 184 -23.68 -13.66 -47.81
N PHE A 185 -24.81 -13.69 -47.09
CA PHE A 185 -25.79 -12.61 -47.05
C PHE A 185 -25.16 -11.27 -46.60
N LEU A 186 -24.35 -11.26 -45.54
CA LEU A 186 -23.69 -10.05 -45.06
C LEU A 186 -22.78 -9.45 -46.14
N GLN A 187 -22.03 -10.29 -46.86
CA GLN A 187 -21.21 -9.84 -47.98
C GLN A 187 -22.06 -9.25 -49.11
N GLU A 188 -23.14 -9.94 -49.50
CA GLU A 188 -24.04 -9.46 -50.55
C GLU A 188 -24.75 -8.15 -50.15
N LEU A 189 -25.11 -8.01 -48.88
CA LEU A 189 -25.76 -6.83 -48.32
C LEU A 189 -24.82 -5.61 -48.31
N THR A 190 -23.57 -5.77 -47.87
CA THR A 190 -22.60 -4.66 -47.87
C THR A 190 -22.34 -4.18 -49.31
N GLU A 191 -22.18 -5.09 -50.26
CA GLU A 191 -22.01 -4.77 -51.68
C GLU A 191 -23.26 -4.07 -52.27
N ALA A 192 -24.46 -4.53 -51.92
CA ALA A 192 -25.70 -3.90 -52.35
C ALA A 192 -25.88 -2.49 -51.75
N ALA A 193 -25.51 -2.29 -50.48
CA ALA A 193 -25.60 -0.99 -49.81
C ALA A 193 -24.65 0.06 -50.42
N VAL A 194 -23.45 -0.34 -50.84
CA VAL A 194 -22.48 0.56 -51.52
C VAL A 194 -23.06 1.18 -52.77
N ILE A 195 -23.77 0.36 -53.56
CA ILE A 195 -24.34 0.75 -54.83
C ILE A 195 -25.48 1.78 -54.67
N GLN A 196 -26.28 1.67 -53.60
CA GLN A 196 -27.47 2.49 -53.42
C GLN A 196 -27.13 3.84 -52.78
N GLU A 197 -27.33 4.93 -53.51
CA GLU A 197 -26.90 6.29 -53.12
C GLU A 197 -27.47 6.78 -51.78
N ARG A 198 -28.64 6.29 -51.37
CA ARG A 198 -29.38 6.73 -50.18
C ARG A 198 -29.66 5.60 -49.18
N VAL A 199 -28.78 4.60 -49.14
CA VAL A 199 -28.78 3.54 -48.11
C VAL A 199 -27.55 3.65 -47.24
N SER A 200 -27.74 3.51 -45.93
CA SER A 200 -26.65 3.41 -44.95
C SER A 200 -26.84 2.15 -44.09
N LEU A 201 -25.79 1.35 -43.99
CA LEU A 201 -25.72 0.15 -43.15
C LEU A 201 -24.77 0.42 -41.99
N VAL A 202 -25.25 0.26 -40.76
CA VAL A 202 -24.46 0.41 -39.54
C VAL A 202 -24.44 -0.93 -38.79
N ILE A 203 -23.26 -1.51 -38.60
CA ILE A 203 -23.08 -2.81 -37.95
C ILE A 203 -22.15 -2.70 -36.72
N THR A 204 -22.45 -3.44 -35.66
CA THR A 204 -21.61 -3.54 -34.46
C THR A 204 -20.98 -4.93 -34.36
N LEU A 205 -19.67 -4.95 -34.13
CA LEU A 205 -18.92 -6.19 -33.85
C LEU A 205 -18.33 -6.14 -32.44
N PRO A 206 -18.20 -7.25 -31.72
CA PRO A 206 -17.44 -7.28 -30.46
C PRO A 206 -15.99 -6.79 -30.66
N SER A 207 -15.45 -6.05 -29.68
CA SER A 207 -14.09 -5.48 -29.77
C SER A 207 -13.01 -6.33 -29.09
N SER A 208 -13.36 -7.22 -28.16
CA SER A 208 -12.35 -7.85 -27.28
C SER A 208 -12.76 -9.14 -26.56
N THR A 209 -13.98 -9.64 -26.74
CA THR A 209 -14.39 -10.92 -26.15
C THR A 209 -14.06 -12.04 -27.12
N LEU A 210 -12.82 -12.55 -27.08
CA LEU A 210 -12.45 -13.83 -27.70
C LEU A 210 -12.25 -14.93 -26.65
N GLU A 211 -11.96 -14.56 -25.39
CA GLU A 211 -11.64 -15.50 -24.30
C GLU A 211 -12.85 -16.32 -23.79
N HIS A 212 -14.08 -15.94 -24.17
CA HIS A 212 -15.31 -16.65 -23.81
C HIS A 212 -15.93 -17.42 -24.97
N TYR A 213 -15.36 -17.31 -26.17
CA TYR A 213 -15.86 -17.99 -27.35
C TYR A 213 -15.04 -19.25 -27.61
N ASP A 214 -15.69 -20.29 -28.10
CA ASP A 214 -15.00 -21.48 -28.58
C ASP A 214 -14.17 -21.18 -29.84
N GLU A 215 -13.29 -22.11 -30.22
CA GLU A 215 -12.48 -21.95 -31.44
C GLU A 215 -13.33 -21.70 -32.69
N GLN A 216 -14.56 -22.23 -32.73
CA GLN A 216 -15.48 -22.06 -33.84
C GLN A 216 -16.01 -20.63 -33.94
N ALA A 217 -16.46 -20.03 -32.84
CA ALA A 217 -16.91 -18.66 -32.80
C ALA A 217 -15.77 -17.65 -33.05
N THR A 218 -14.55 -17.98 -32.63
CA THR A 218 -13.35 -17.19 -33.01
C THR A 218 -13.15 -17.17 -34.52
N ARG A 219 -13.25 -18.32 -35.20
CA ARG A 219 -13.14 -18.39 -36.67
C ARG A 219 -14.27 -17.64 -37.37
N LEU A 220 -15.51 -17.75 -36.88
CA LEU A 220 -16.66 -17.02 -37.42
C LEU A 220 -16.49 -15.51 -37.26
N PHE A 221 -15.95 -15.06 -36.13
CA PHE A 221 -15.62 -13.66 -35.91
C PHE A 221 -14.57 -13.15 -36.89
N GLU A 222 -13.47 -13.88 -37.11
CA GLU A 222 -12.46 -13.50 -38.11
C GLU A 222 -13.04 -13.42 -39.53
N GLN A 223 -13.90 -14.36 -39.90
CA GLN A 223 -14.58 -14.34 -41.21
C GLN A 223 -15.48 -13.12 -41.35
N LEU A 224 -16.22 -12.78 -40.29
CA LEU A 224 -17.12 -11.66 -40.28
C LEU A 224 -16.38 -10.32 -40.31
N GLN A 225 -15.24 -10.20 -39.59
CA GLN A 225 -14.33 -9.06 -39.70
C GLN A 225 -13.74 -8.90 -41.10
N ARG A 226 -13.42 -10.00 -41.81
CA ARG A 226 -12.92 -9.93 -43.19
C ARG A 226 -13.98 -9.44 -44.18
N ILE A 227 -15.25 -9.74 -43.93
CA ILE A 227 -16.37 -9.30 -44.78
C ILE A 227 -16.63 -7.80 -44.57
N SER A 228 -16.66 -7.34 -43.32
CA SER A 228 -16.87 -5.92 -43.02
C SER A 228 -15.67 -5.05 -43.38
N GLY A 229 -14.44 -5.50 -43.12
CA GLY A 229 -13.21 -4.71 -43.29
C GLY A 229 -12.83 -4.34 -44.74
N ARG A 230 -13.53 -4.85 -45.77
CA ARG A 230 -13.25 -4.54 -47.18
C ARG A 230 -13.85 -3.22 -47.66
N VAL A 231 -14.84 -2.68 -46.95
CA VAL A 231 -15.70 -1.57 -47.42
C VAL A 231 -15.88 -0.49 -46.33
N GLU A 232 -15.26 -0.68 -45.16
CA GLU A 232 -15.62 -0.01 -43.92
C GLU A 232 -14.76 1.24 -43.61
N ARG A 233 -15.41 2.21 -42.95
CA ARG A 233 -14.74 3.22 -42.11
C ARG A 233 -14.97 2.94 -40.63
N ILE A 234 -13.89 2.68 -39.87
CA ILE A 234 -13.97 2.39 -38.44
C ILE A 234 -14.42 3.65 -37.69
N TYR A 235 -15.51 3.53 -36.94
CA TYR A 235 -16.07 4.63 -36.19
C TYR A 235 -15.96 4.40 -34.68
N THR A 236 -15.31 5.34 -33.96
CA THR A 236 -15.23 5.34 -32.49
C THR A 236 -16.25 6.32 -31.91
N PRO A 237 -17.34 5.84 -31.28
CA PRO A 237 -18.43 6.72 -30.83
C PRO A 237 -18.11 7.54 -29.58
N VAL A 238 -17.15 7.12 -28.76
CA VAL A 238 -16.80 7.77 -27.48
C VAL A 238 -15.28 7.88 -27.36
N ARG A 239 -14.78 9.07 -27.04
CA ARG A 239 -13.37 9.32 -26.70
C ARG A 239 -13.18 9.34 -25.18
N ASP A 240 -11.94 9.11 -24.73
CA ASP A 240 -11.63 9.00 -23.29
C ASP A 240 -11.92 10.31 -22.53
N GLU A 241 -11.69 11.47 -23.15
CA GLU A 241 -11.96 12.77 -22.52
C GLU A 241 -13.47 13.04 -22.33
N GLU A 242 -14.33 12.31 -23.05
CA GLU A 242 -15.79 12.52 -23.01
C GLU A 242 -16.47 11.64 -21.94
N ILE A 243 -15.77 10.68 -21.36
CA ILE A 243 -16.32 9.71 -20.40
C ILE A 243 -16.91 10.43 -19.18
N GLY A 244 -16.20 11.42 -18.63
CA GLY A 244 -16.67 12.21 -17.49
C GLY A 244 -18.01 12.89 -17.77
N ALA A 245 -18.13 13.53 -18.95
CA ALA A 245 -19.35 14.21 -19.36
C ALA A 245 -20.52 13.24 -19.61
N ILE A 246 -20.24 12.04 -20.15
CA ILE A 246 -21.25 10.97 -20.31
C ILE A 246 -21.77 10.53 -18.95
N ILE A 247 -20.89 10.22 -18.00
CA ILE A 247 -21.26 9.80 -16.63
C ILE A 247 -22.10 10.89 -15.97
N ARG A 248 -21.64 12.15 -16.03
CA ARG A 248 -22.35 13.31 -15.47
C ARG A 248 -23.76 13.44 -16.05
N ARG A 249 -23.92 13.36 -17.38
CA ARG A 249 -25.22 13.48 -18.06
C ARG A 249 -26.16 12.31 -17.74
N ARG A 250 -25.61 11.11 -17.59
CA ARG A 250 -26.38 9.90 -17.26
C ARG A 250 -26.86 9.86 -15.82
N LEU A 251 -26.11 10.45 -14.88
CA LEU A 251 -26.44 10.40 -13.46
C LEU A 251 -27.20 11.63 -12.95
N PHE A 252 -27.05 12.79 -13.60
CA PHE A 252 -27.64 14.04 -13.13
C PHE A 252 -28.57 14.66 -14.17
N SER A 253 -29.76 15.07 -13.71
CA SER A 253 -30.78 15.73 -14.52
C SER A 253 -30.45 17.21 -14.75
N ARG A 254 -29.84 17.85 -13.75
CA ARG A 254 -29.44 19.26 -13.78
C ARG A 254 -28.19 19.46 -12.93
N VAL A 255 -27.32 20.35 -13.39
CA VAL A 255 -26.20 20.84 -12.59
C VAL A 255 -26.12 22.37 -12.70
N ASP A 256 -25.98 23.05 -11.57
CA ASP A 256 -25.67 24.48 -11.52
C ASP A 256 -24.17 24.69 -11.81
N GLU A 257 -23.85 25.11 -13.04
CA GLU A 257 -22.47 25.28 -13.50
C GLU A 257 -21.71 26.35 -12.71
N GLN A 258 -22.40 27.38 -12.22
CA GLN A 258 -21.76 28.47 -11.48
C GLN A 258 -21.36 27.98 -10.09
N ALA A 259 -22.29 27.34 -9.38
CA ALA A 259 -22.00 26.76 -8.06
C ALA A 259 -20.98 25.60 -8.16
N ALA A 260 -21.04 24.78 -9.21
CA ALA A 260 -20.04 23.74 -9.45
C ALA A 260 -18.64 24.35 -9.69
N ALA A 261 -18.54 25.44 -10.47
CA ALA A 261 -17.28 26.12 -10.69
C ALA A 261 -16.68 26.70 -9.40
N GLU A 262 -17.50 27.25 -8.50
CA GLU A 262 -17.05 27.72 -7.18
C GLU A 262 -16.42 26.58 -6.35
N VAL A 263 -17.07 25.40 -6.32
CA VAL A 263 -16.55 24.22 -5.62
C VAL A 263 -15.26 23.71 -6.24
N VAL A 264 -15.22 23.59 -7.57
CA VAL A 264 -14.02 23.13 -8.30
C VAL A 264 -12.85 24.08 -8.07
N ASN A 265 -13.08 25.39 -8.11
CA ASN A 265 -12.05 26.39 -7.85
C ASN A 265 -11.52 26.28 -6.41
N ALA A 266 -12.41 26.17 -5.42
CA ALA A 266 -12.00 26.03 -4.02
C ALA A 266 -11.15 24.77 -3.76
N TYR A 267 -11.47 23.65 -4.42
CA TYR A 267 -10.64 22.45 -4.34
C TYR A 267 -9.26 22.67 -4.99
N LEU A 268 -9.22 23.25 -6.19
CA LEU A 268 -7.98 23.51 -6.90
C LEU A 268 -7.05 24.44 -6.14
N ASP A 269 -7.59 25.52 -5.55
CA ASP A 269 -6.79 26.46 -4.76
C ASP A 269 -6.13 25.74 -3.57
N ALA A 270 -6.85 24.85 -2.88
CA ALA A 270 -6.31 24.03 -1.80
C ALA A 270 -5.29 22.99 -2.31
N ALA A 271 -5.56 22.35 -3.45
CA ALA A 271 -4.69 21.34 -4.04
C ALA A 271 -3.37 21.94 -4.55
N GLU A 272 -3.40 23.16 -5.11
CA GLU A 272 -2.21 23.90 -5.53
C GLU A 272 -1.36 24.33 -4.35
N GLN A 273 -1.98 24.87 -3.28
CA GLN A 273 -1.29 25.25 -2.05
C GLN A 273 -0.50 24.08 -1.43
N GLU A 274 -1.05 22.87 -1.51
CA GLU A 274 -0.44 21.64 -0.98
C GLU A 274 0.39 20.87 -2.03
N ALA A 275 0.57 21.43 -3.24
CA ALA A 275 1.28 20.80 -4.37
C ALA A 275 0.79 19.38 -4.71
N LEU A 276 -0.54 19.19 -4.70
CA LEU A 276 -1.19 17.89 -4.87
C LEU A 276 -1.68 17.61 -6.29
N LEU A 277 -1.58 18.55 -7.24
CA LEU A 277 -1.99 18.28 -8.62
C LEU A 277 -1.15 17.15 -9.27
N PRO A 278 -1.73 16.37 -10.20
CA PRO A 278 -1.00 15.32 -10.90
C PRO A 278 0.26 15.87 -11.61
N ARG A 279 1.34 15.10 -11.58
CA ARG A 279 2.61 15.50 -12.21
C ARG A 279 2.43 15.59 -13.73
N GLY A 280 2.83 16.71 -14.31
CA GLY A 280 2.78 16.95 -15.76
C GLY A 280 1.42 17.43 -16.28
N GLU A 281 0.42 17.60 -15.42
CA GLU A 281 -0.88 18.17 -15.80
C GLU A 281 -0.96 19.64 -15.37
N GLU A 282 -1.34 20.51 -16.29
CA GLU A 282 -1.55 21.93 -15.99
C GLU A 282 -2.84 22.13 -15.16
N SER A 283 -2.83 23.09 -14.23
CA SER A 283 -4.00 23.42 -13.41
C SER A 283 -5.26 23.73 -14.25
N ALA A 284 -5.09 24.44 -15.38
CA ALA A 284 -6.19 24.76 -16.28
C ALA A 284 -6.82 23.50 -16.89
N ALA A 285 -5.99 22.51 -17.25
CA ALA A 285 -6.46 21.24 -17.80
C ALA A 285 -7.19 20.41 -16.73
N TYR A 286 -6.63 20.29 -15.53
CA TYR A 286 -7.27 19.58 -14.42
C TYR A 286 -8.60 20.25 -14.03
N ARG A 287 -8.67 21.58 -14.03
CA ARG A 287 -9.90 22.35 -13.82
C ARG A 287 -10.98 22.03 -14.84
N ALA A 288 -10.62 21.97 -16.12
CA ALA A 288 -11.55 21.62 -17.19
C ALA A 288 -12.08 20.19 -17.01
N ARG A 289 -11.22 19.23 -16.69
CA ARG A 289 -11.61 17.83 -16.41
C ARG A 289 -12.53 17.74 -15.20
N PHE A 290 -12.20 18.39 -14.08
CA PHE A 290 -13.04 18.33 -12.88
C PHE A 290 -14.43 18.96 -13.13
N LYS A 291 -14.52 20.05 -13.90
CA LYS A 291 -15.83 20.57 -14.32
C LYS A 291 -16.63 19.53 -15.12
N GLN A 292 -16.00 18.75 -15.98
CA GLN A 292 -16.69 17.72 -16.77
C GLN A 292 -17.14 16.52 -15.93
N THR A 293 -16.38 16.15 -14.89
CA THR A 293 -16.70 15.02 -14.01
C THR A 293 -17.52 15.39 -12.79
N TYR A 294 -17.70 16.68 -12.49
CA TYR A 294 -18.45 17.15 -11.32
C TYR A 294 -19.84 16.48 -11.21
N PRO A 295 -20.22 15.93 -10.04
CA PRO A 295 -19.64 16.15 -8.71
C PRO A 295 -18.50 15.19 -8.32
N PHE A 296 -17.97 14.38 -9.24
CA PHE A 296 -16.86 13.47 -8.94
C PHE A 296 -15.52 14.12 -9.20
N LEU A 297 -14.57 13.91 -8.29
CA LEU A 297 -13.15 14.20 -8.54
C LEU A 297 -12.67 13.40 -9.78
N PRO A 298 -11.85 13.96 -10.69
CA PRO A 298 -11.47 13.30 -11.94
C PRO A 298 -10.99 11.85 -11.75
N GLU A 299 -10.14 11.63 -10.76
CA GLU A 299 -9.56 10.31 -10.48
C GLU A 299 -10.58 9.24 -10.05
N VAL A 300 -11.78 9.63 -9.59
CA VAL A 300 -12.87 8.67 -9.35
C VAL A 300 -13.26 7.97 -10.64
N VAL A 301 -13.41 8.74 -11.72
CA VAL A 301 -13.74 8.19 -13.03
C VAL A 301 -12.55 7.39 -13.56
N ASP A 302 -11.33 7.93 -13.45
CA ASP A 302 -10.13 7.26 -13.96
C ASP A 302 -9.91 5.89 -13.29
N VAL A 303 -10.05 5.81 -11.96
CA VAL A 303 -9.87 4.56 -11.21
C VAL A 303 -10.95 3.55 -11.55
N LEU A 304 -12.23 3.94 -11.56
CA LEU A 304 -13.30 3.00 -11.86
C LEU A 304 -13.27 2.55 -13.33
N TYR A 305 -13.01 3.46 -14.26
CA TYR A 305 -13.09 3.15 -15.68
C TYR A 305 -11.84 2.43 -16.20
N HIS A 306 -10.64 2.84 -15.78
CA HIS A 306 -9.39 2.24 -16.28
C HIS A 306 -8.89 1.09 -15.39
N ARG A 307 -8.91 1.24 -14.06
CA ARG A 307 -8.41 0.17 -13.17
C ARG A 307 -9.47 -0.91 -12.98
N TRP A 308 -10.64 -0.57 -12.49
CA TRP A 308 -11.72 -1.54 -12.28
C TRP A 308 -12.30 -2.05 -13.61
N GLY A 309 -12.34 -1.20 -14.64
CA GLY A 309 -12.73 -1.62 -15.98
C GLY A 309 -11.81 -2.69 -16.60
N SER A 310 -10.56 -2.83 -16.15
CA SER A 310 -9.68 -3.87 -16.69
C SER A 310 -10.08 -5.30 -16.28
N TYR A 311 -10.97 -5.48 -15.28
CA TYR A 311 -11.47 -6.80 -14.90
C TYR A 311 -12.40 -7.39 -15.98
N PRO A 312 -12.20 -8.64 -16.44
CA PRO A 312 -13.03 -9.25 -17.49
C PRO A 312 -14.52 -9.27 -17.18
N ASN A 313 -14.88 -9.56 -15.92
CA ASN A 313 -16.27 -9.62 -15.46
C ASN A 313 -16.85 -8.24 -15.10
N PHE A 314 -16.06 -7.17 -15.13
CA PHE A 314 -16.51 -5.81 -14.86
C PHE A 314 -16.89 -5.13 -16.17
N GLN A 315 -18.19 -4.94 -16.38
CA GLN A 315 -18.68 -4.21 -17.56
C GLN A 315 -18.26 -2.73 -17.44
N ARG A 316 -17.13 -2.33 -18.03
CA ARG A 316 -16.47 -1.02 -17.83
C ARG A 316 -17.43 0.16 -17.73
N THR A 317 -18.28 0.35 -18.74
CA THR A 317 -19.24 1.47 -18.78
C THR A 317 -20.43 1.25 -17.84
N ARG A 318 -21.11 0.11 -17.94
CA ARG A 318 -22.37 -0.17 -17.20
C ARG A 318 -22.13 -0.38 -15.70
N GLY A 319 -21.08 -1.11 -15.35
CA GLY A 319 -20.63 -1.34 -13.97
C GLY A 319 -20.21 -0.04 -13.30
N THR A 320 -19.45 0.82 -13.99
CA THR A 320 -19.08 2.15 -13.46
C THR A 320 -20.31 3.02 -13.21
N LEU A 321 -21.20 3.14 -14.21
CA LEU A 321 -22.43 3.94 -14.05
C LEU A 321 -23.30 3.43 -12.89
N ARG A 322 -23.49 2.11 -12.78
CA ARG A 322 -24.29 1.53 -11.70
C ARG A 322 -23.64 1.75 -10.34
N LEU A 323 -22.34 1.50 -10.21
CA LEU A 323 -21.61 1.71 -8.95
C LEU A 323 -21.69 3.18 -8.51
N LEU A 324 -21.45 4.11 -9.44
CA LEU A 324 -21.57 5.55 -9.15
C LEU A 324 -23.00 5.95 -8.82
N ALA A 325 -24.01 5.36 -9.47
CA ALA A 325 -25.41 5.61 -9.13
C ALA A 325 -25.74 5.13 -7.70
N LEU A 326 -25.23 3.96 -7.29
CA LEU A 326 -25.36 3.46 -5.92
C LEU A 326 -24.68 4.39 -4.91
N VAL A 327 -23.48 4.87 -5.22
CA VAL A 327 -22.75 5.82 -4.38
C VAL A 327 -23.50 7.16 -4.26
N VAL A 328 -24.00 7.71 -5.37
CA VAL A 328 -24.80 8.94 -5.36
C VAL A 328 -26.08 8.76 -4.54
N HIS A 329 -26.76 7.62 -4.68
CA HIS A 329 -27.94 7.30 -3.88
C HIS A 329 -27.61 7.23 -2.38
N ALA A 330 -26.53 6.54 -2.02
CA ALA A 330 -26.10 6.41 -0.63
C ALA A 330 -25.66 7.77 -0.02
N LEU A 331 -25.13 8.67 -0.85
CA LEU A 331 -24.62 9.99 -0.44
C LEU A 331 -25.64 11.13 -0.64
N LYS A 332 -26.91 10.85 -0.95
CA LYS A 332 -27.93 11.88 -1.26
C LYS A 332 -28.24 12.86 -0.11
N ALA A 333 -27.85 12.52 1.12
CA ALA A 333 -27.95 13.38 2.31
C ALA A 333 -26.58 13.87 2.82
N SER A 334 -25.49 13.56 2.10
CA SER A 334 -24.13 13.91 2.51
C SER A 334 -23.89 15.42 2.40
N PRO A 335 -23.24 16.06 3.39
CA PRO A 335 -22.91 17.48 3.32
C PRO A 335 -21.73 17.79 2.39
N GLN A 336 -21.09 16.78 1.80
CA GLN A 336 -19.89 16.94 0.99
C GLN A 336 -20.17 17.74 -0.29
N PRO A 337 -19.30 18.67 -0.71
CA PRO A 337 -19.50 19.48 -1.90
C PRO A 337 -19.12 18.79 -3.23
N TYR A 338 -18.34 17.71 -3.15
CA TYR A 338 -17.96 16.82 -4.24
C TYR A 338 -17.71 15.42 -3.67
N ILE A 339 -17.55 14.41 -4.54
CA ILE A 339 -17.35 13.00 -4.19
C ILE A 339 -15.95 12.58 -4.64
N THR A 340 -15.19 11.98 -3.72
CA THR A 340 -13.91 11.32 -4.01
C THR A 340 -14.01 9.81 -3.73
N LEU A 341 -12.94 9.06 -4.02
CA LEU A 341 -12.87 7.64 -3.64
C LEU A 341 -12.97 7.44 -2.13
N ALA A 342 -12.58 8.44 -1.33
CA ALA A 342 -12.66 8.39 0.12
C ALA A 342 -14.11 8.39 0.66
N ASP A 343 -15.07 8.82 -0.16
CA ASP A 343 -16.48 8.95 0.22
C ASP A 343 -17.31 7.69 -0.08
N PHE A 344 -16.71 6.67 -0.69
CA PHE A 344 -17.43 5.45 -1.08
C PHE A 344 -17.91 4.70 0.17
N PRO A 345 -19.23 4.53 0.38
CA PRO A 345 -19.74 4.01 1.64
C PRO A 345 -19.69 2.48 1.64
N LEU A 346 -18.50 1.92 1.90
CA LEU A 346 -18.24 0.46 1.95
C LEU A 346 -19.04 -0.27 3.05
N GLN A 347 -19.64 0.45 3.98
CA GLN A 347 -20.60 -0.08 4.95
C GLN A 347 -21.92 -0.50 4.30
N THR A 348 -22.26 0.08 3.14
CA THR A 348 -23.46 -0.27 2.39
C THR A 348 -23.25 -1.61 1.70
N ASP A 349 -24.01 -2.63 2.13
CA ASP A 349 -23.90 -4.00 1.63
C ASP A 349 -24.00 -4.10 0.10
N GLU A 350 -24.89 -3.34 -0.53
CA GLU A 350 -25.07 -3.37 -1.98
C GLU A 350 -23.82 -2.89 -2.73
N ILE A 351 -23.20 -1.80 -2.27
CA ILE A 351 -21.95 -1.25 -2.85
C ILE A 351 -20.79 -2.20 -2.59
N ARG A 352 -20.68 -2.74 -1.37
CA ARG A 352 -19.62 -3.68 -1.00
C ARG A 352 -19.70 -4.94 -1.86
N ARG A 353 -20.88 -5.54 -2.01
CA ARG A 353 -21.09 -6.73 -2.86
C ARG A 353 -20.83 -6.44 -4.34
N GLU A 354 -21.18 -5.26 -4.83
CA GLU A 354 -20.90 -4.84 -6.21
C GLU A 354 -19.39 -4.79 -6.50
N LEU A 355 -18.56 -4.44 -5.52
CA LEU A 355 -17.09 -4.47 -5.65
C LEU A 355 -16.54 -5.90 -5.48
N LEU A 356 -16.94 -6.60 -4.40
CA LEU A 356 -16.44 -7.93 -4.05
C LEU A 356 -16.68 -9.00 -5.12
N LYS A 357 -17.77 -8.89 -5.89
CA LYS A 357 -18.05 -9.82 -7.00
C LYS A 357 -16.95 -9.87 -8.08
N HIS A 358 -16.10 -8.85 -8.13
CA HIS A 358 -15.00 -8.77 -9.10
C HIS A 358 -13.63 -9.13 -8.51
N ILE A 359 -13.40 -8.80 -7.24
CA ILE A 359 -12.10 -8.93 -6.57
C ILE A 359 -12.00 -10.17 -5.67
N GLY A 360 -13.12 -10.85 -5.40
CA GLY A 360 -13.18 -12.02 -4.52
C GLY A 360 -13.81 -11.72 -3.16
N ASN A 361 -14.54 -12.71 -2.61
CA ASN A 361 -15.23 -12.59 -1.32
C ASN A 361 -14.28 -12.60 -0.12
N GLU A 362 -13.04 -13.05 -0.31
CA GLU A 362 -11.99 -13.06 0.72
C GLU A 362 -11.68 -11.65 1.26
N TYR A 363 -11.88 -10.61 0.46
CA TYR A 363 -11.71 -9.22 0.88
C TYR A 363 -12.84 -8.71 1.80
N ASP A 364 -13.96 -9.43 1.94
CA ASP A 364 -14.98 -9.08 2.93
C ASP A 364 -14.43 -9.22 4.36
N SER A 365 -13.61 -10.25 4.60
CA SER A 365 -12.94 -10.44 5.89
C SER A 365 -11.89 -9.36 6.18
N VAL A 366 -11.20 -8.88 5.13
CA VAL A 366 -10.24 -7.77 5.20
C VAL A 366 -10.96 -6.47 5.57
N LEU A 367 -12.05 -6.14 4.86
CA LEU A 367 -12.86 -4.97 5.15
C LEU A 367 -13.44 -5.03 6.56
N ALA A 368 -13.97 -6.18 6.98
CA ALA A 368 -14.50 -6.38 8.32
C ALA A 368 -13.46 -6.04 9.40
N ALA A 369 -12.25 -6.60 9.29
CA ALA A 369 -11.19 -6.42 10.28
C ALA A 369 -10.63 -4.98 10.33
N ASP A 370 -10.38 -4.37 9.18
CA ASP A 370 -9.59 -3.14 9.10
C ASP A 370 -10.42 -1.86 8.93
N LEU A 371 -11.64 -1.94 8.38
CA LEU A 371 -12.47 -0.78 8.07
C LEU A 371 -13.85 -0.79 8.75
N LEU A 372 -14.55 -1.93 8.76
CA LEU A 372 -15.98 -1.93 9.04
C LEU A 372 -16.30 -2.06 10.55
N ASP A 373 -15.54 -2.88 11.28
CA ASP A 373 -15.75 -3.14 12.71
C ASP A 373 -15.67 -1.84 13.56
N PRO A 374 -16.48 -1.68 14.63
CA PRO A 374 -16.41 -0.52 15.52
C PRO A 374 -15.03 -0.28 16.15
N HIS A 375 -14.26 -1.35 16.37
CA HIS A 375 -12.89 -1.33 16.90
C HIS A 375 -11.82 -1.46 15.81
N ALA A 376 -12.21 -1.40 14.53
CA ALA A 376 -11.31 -1.46 13.41
C ALA A 376 -10.22 -0.38 13.48
N GLY A 377 -9.05 -0.71 12.94
CA GLY A 377 -7.89 0.17 12.89
C GLY A 377 -8.18 1.54 12.26
N ALA A 378 -8.94 1.55 11.16
CA ALA A 378 -9.33 2.78 10.48
C ALA A 378 -10.07 3.74 11.41
N ARG A 379 -11.01 3.24 12.22
CA ARG A 379 -11.79 4.07 13.15
C ARG A 379 -10.95 4.55 14.34
N ARG A 380 -10.09 3.68 14.86
CA ARG A 380 -9.16 4.01 15.95
C ARG A 380 -8.21 5.14 15.58
N ALA A 381 -7.79 5.21 14.32
CA ALA A 381 -6.90 6.27 13.83
C ALA A 381 -7.50 7.68 14.05
N ASN A 382 -8.82 7.83 14.00
CA ASN A 382 -9.49 9.11 14.24
C ASN A 382 -9.41 9.57 15.69
N LEU A 383 -9.24 8.66 16.65
CA LEU A 383 -9.12 9.00 18.07
C LEU A 383 -7.70 9.43 18.44
N GLU A 384 -6.72 9.04 17.64
CA GLU A 384 -5.28 9.26 17.88
C GLU A 384 -4.72 10.50 17.18
N ILE A 385 -5.59 11.33 16.61
CA ILE A 385 -5.26 12.65 16.04
C ILE A 385 -5.81 13.77 16.91
N GLY A 386 -5.32 14.99 16.68
CA GLY A 386 -5.75 16.18 17.43
C GLY A 386 -7.28 16.36 17.39
N LYS A 387 -7.87 16.80 18.52
CA LYS A 387 -9.33 16.94 18.72
C LYS A 387 -10.06 17.69 17.60
N ALA A 388 -9.40 18.68 16.99
CA ALA A 388 -9.96 19.46 15.89
C ALA A 388 -10.25 18.64 14.61
N TYR A 389 -9.57 17.50 14.43
CA TYR A 389 -9.63 16.69 13.21
C TYR A 389 -10.43 15.39 13.36
N GLN A 390 -10.81 15.01 14.60
CA GLN A 390 -11.46 13.72 14.87
C GLN A 390 -12.81 13.57 14.15
N GLY A 391 -13.54 14.69 13.93
CA GLY A 391 -14.81 14.70 13.21
C GLY A 391 -14.72 14.50 11.69
N LEU A 392 -13.50 14.46 11.13
CA LEU A 392 -13.29 14.32 9.68
C LEU A 392 -13.31 12.85 9.20
N GLY A 393 -13.17 11.89 10.11
CA GLY A 393 -13.12 10.45 9.75
C GLY A 393 -11.96 10.10 8.81
N LEU A 394 -10.81 10.77 8.95
CA LEU A 394 -9.67 10.59 8.03
C LEU A 394 -9.19 9.14 7.96
N GLY A 395 -9.30 8.38 9.05
CA GLY A 395 -8.90 6.98 9.09
C GLY A 395 -9.68 6.09 8.12
N GLU A 396 -11.02 6.12 8.16
CA GLU A 396 -11.85 5.36 7.21
C GLU A 396 -11.73 5.90 5.79
N ARG A 397 -11.66 7.23 5.63
CA ARG A 397 -11.53 7.89 4.33
C ARG A 397 -10.23 7.50 3.60
N ILE A 398 -9.09 7.50 4.31
CA ILE A 398 -7.79 7.07 3.77
C ILE A 398 -7.82 5.58 3.44
N ALA A 399 -8.32 4.74 4.36
CA ALA A 399 -8.42 3.30 4.14
C ALA A 399 -9.29 2.95 2.92
N THR A 400 -10.44 3.62 2.75
CA THR A 400 -11.34 3.45 1.60
C THR A 400 -10.66 3.86 0.29
N THR A 401 -9.93 4.98 0.30
CA THR A 401 -9.15 5.43 -0.87
C THR A 401 -8.14 4.35 -1.28
N ILE A 402 -7.35 3.85 -0.34
CA ILE A 402 -6.34 2.83 -0.63
C ILE A 402 -6.99 1.53 -1.11
N PHE A 403 -8.09 1.11 -0.47
CA PHE A 403 -8.83 -0.07 -0.87
C PHE A 403 -9.25 0.02 -2.35
N LEU A 404 -9.87 1.12 -2.78
CA LEU A 404 -10.30 1.28 -4.17
C LEU A 404 -9.14 1.38 -5.18
N HIS A 405 -7.95 1.80 -4.74
CA HIS A 405 -6.74 1.80 -5.55
C HIS A 405 -5.99 0.45 -5.59
N SER A 406 -6.32 -0.49 -4.70
CA SER A 406 -5.59 -1.75 -4.54
C SER A 406 -5.81 -2.74 -5.69
N PHE A 407 -6.82 -2.51 -6.54
CA PHE A 407 -7.31 -3.48 -7.51
C PHE A 407 -7.10 -3.05 -8.96
N VAL A 408 -6.48 -3.92 -9.77
CA VAL A 408 -6.24 -3.75 -11.21
C VAL A 408 -6.39 -5.11 -11.89
N GLY A 409 -7.38 -5.28 -12.78
CA GLY A 409 -7.72 -6.54 -13.42
C GLY A 409 -6.84 -6.99 -14.61
N GLY A 410 -5.93 -6.14 -15.09
CA GLY A 410 -5.14 -6.38 -16.31
C GLY A 410 -3.61 -6.37 -16.16
N GLY A 411 -3.08 -6.43 -14.93
CA GLY A 411 -1.64 -6.32 -14.67
C GLY A 411 -1.15 -4.86 -14.73
N GLY A 412 -0.84 -4.29 -13.57
CA GLY A 412 -0.36 -2.92 -13.39
C GLY A 412 0.01 -2.67 -11.94
N GLU A 413 0.56 -1.50 -11.62
CA GLU A 413 0.95 -1.15 -10.25
C GLU A 413 -0.29 -0.97 -9.36
N ALA A 414 -0.56 -1.98 -8.52
CA ALA A 414 -1.59 -1.92 -7.51
C ALA A 414 -1.26 -0.89 -6.42
N GLY A 415 -2.29 -0.28 -5.84
CA GLY A 415 -2.17 0.61 -4.70
C GLY A 415 -2.13 2.09 -5.01
N ALA A 416 -2.22 2.87 -3.94
CA ALA A 416 -2.24 4.33 -3.93
C ALA A 416 -0.91 4.90 -3.46
N THR A 417 -0.39 5.90 -4.16
CA THR A 417 0.70 6.74 -3.70
C THR A 417 0.24 7.69 -2.60
N VAL A 418 1.19 8.22 -1.81
CA VAL A 418 0.89 9.26 -0.80
C VAL A 418 0.18 10.47 -1.43
N GLY A 419 0.55 10.86 -2.64
CA GLY A 419 -0.07 11.98 -3.37
C GLY A 419 -1.54 11.72 -3.73
N GLU A 420 -1.85 10.52 -4.23
CA GLU A 420 -3.23 10.09 -4.51
C GLU A 420 -4.06 10.04 -3.23
N VAL A 421 -3.51 9.47 -2.14
CA VAL A 421 -4.19 9.44 -0.84
C VAL A 421 -4.50 10.87 -0.37
N LYS A 422 -3.52 11.78 -0.43
CA LYS A 422 -3.73 13.18 -0.04
C LYS A 422 -4.78 13.88 -0.89
N ARG A 423 -4.77 13.71 -2.22
CA ARG A 423 -5.78 14.31 -3.13
C ARG A 423 -7.21 13.89 -2.76
N HIS A 424 -7.47 12.59 -2.62
CA HIS A 424 -8.82 12.11 -2.30
C HIS A 424 -9.31 12.50 -0.91
N ASN A 425 -8.38 12.77 0.01
CA ASN A 425 -8.67 13.11 1.41
C ASN A 425 -8.50 14.60 1.71
N LEU A 426 -8.26 15.43 0.70
CA LEU A 426 -8.05 16.86 0.88
C LEU A 426 -9.34 17.52 1.36
N VAL A 427 -9.23 18.22 2.48
CA VAL A 427 -10.29 19.05 3.05
C VAL A 427 -9.77 20.48 3.11
N PRO A 428 -10.40 21.46 2.45
CA PRO A 428 -9.94 22.85 2.51
C PRO A 428 -9.81 23.35 3.95
N GLY A 429 -8.64 23.94 4.26
CA GLY A 429 -8.29 24.39 5.61
C GLY A 429 -7.65 23.33 6.51
N VAL A 430 -7.52 22.08 6.06
CA VAL A 430 -6.81 21.02 6.77
C VAL A 430 -5.47 20.75 6.07
N PRO A 431 -4.32 20.92 6.75
CA PRO A 431 -3.01 20.67 6.15
C PRO A 431 -2.84 19.22 5.68
N ALA A 432 -2.21 19.00 4.52
CA ALA A 432 -2.02 17.66 3.99
C ALA A 432 -1.03 16.80 4.83
N SER A 433 -0.27 17.43 5.73
CA SER A 433 0.57 16.74 6.71
C SER A 433 -0.24 15.93 7.72
N VAL A 434 -1.45 16.38 8.09
CA VAL A 434 -2.35 15.63 8.99
C VAL A 434 -2.78 14.32 8.33
N ILE A 435 -3.10 14.36 7.03
CA ILE A 435 -3.43 13.17 6.24
C ILE A 435 -2.23 12.21 6.20
N ALA A 436 -1.01 12.73 6.01
CA ALA A 436 0.21 11.91 6.03
C ALA A 436 0.48 11.27 7.39
N GLU A 437 0.23 11.99 8.49
CA GLU A 437 0.35 11.45 9.85
C GLU A 437 -0.62 10.30 10.06
N VAL A 438 -1.90 10.45 9.67
CA VAL A 438 -2.91 9.40 9.78
C VAL A 438 -2.51 8.20 8.91
N LEU A 439 -2.10 8.42 7.66
CA LEU A 439 -1.61 7.37 6.77
C LEU A 439 -0.46 6.58 7.41
N ASN A 440 0.51 7.27 8.01
CA ASN A 440 1.62 6.61 8.70
C ASN A 440 1.16 5.76 9.88
N LYS A 441 0.19 6.23 10.68
CA LYS A 441 -0.40 5.43 11.78
C LYS A 441 -1.15 4.21 11.23
N LEU A 442 -1.90 4.37 10.14
CA LEU A 442 -2.61 3.29 9.47
C LEU A 442 -1.66 2.21 8.97
N SER A 443 -0.62 2.59 8.23
CA SER A 443 0.36 1.66 7.65
C SER A 443 1.27 1.01 8.70
N SER A 444 1.79 1.78 9.65
CA SER A 444 2.72 1.26 10.66
C SER A 444 2.03 0.39 11.72
N ARG A 445 0.80 0.72 12.12
CA ARG A 445 0.22 0.15 13.35
C ARG A 445 -1.28 -0.14 13.35
N LEU A 446 -2.13 0.47 12.52
CA LEU A 446 -3.61 0.33 12.65
C LEU A 446 -4.38 -0.58 11.65
N LEU A 447 -4.00 -0.72 10.36
CA LEU A 447 -4.58 -1.70 9.39
C LEU A 447 -3.80 -3.02 9.09
N PHE A 448 -4.29 -4.19 9.53
CA PHE A 448 -3.66 -5.54 9.47
C PHE A 448 -3.29 -6.05 8.08
N TYR A 449 -4.09 -5.70 7.08
CA TYR A 449 -4.00 -6.21 5.72
C TYR A 449 -3.42 -5.18 4.74
N LEU A 450 -2.93 -4.06 5.27
CA LEU A 450 -2.26 -3.03 4.49
C LEU A 450 -0.78 -3.37 4.27
N HIS A 451 -0.36 -3.30 3.01
CA HIS A 451 1.02 -3.47 2.57
C HIS A 451 1.52 -2.19 1.91
N GLU A 452 2.84 -2.00 1.97
CA GLU A 452 3.55 -0.90 1.31
C GLU A 452 4.66 -1.48 0.45
N GLU A 453 4.65 -1.18 -0.84
CA GLU A 453 5.67 -1.60 -1.80
C GLU A 453 5.92 -0.50 -2.83
N GLY A 454 7.18 -0.15 -3.09
CA GLY A 454 7.53 0.87 -4.07
C GLY A 454 6.92 2.26 -3.80
N GLY A 455 6.61 2.59 -2.54
CA GLY A 455 5.95 3.84 -2.16
C GLY A 455 4.44 3.88 -2.46
N ARG A 456 3.83 2.71 -2.70
CA ARG A 456 2.39 2.53 -2.88
C ARG A 456 1.81 1.69 -1.74
N TYR A 457 0.64 2.07 -1.29
CA TYR A 457 -0.14 1.37 -0.27
C TYR A 457 -1.25 0.56 -0.93
N TYR A 458 -1.42 -0.70 -0.55
CA TYR A 458 -2.49 -1.56 -1.05
C TYR A 458 -2.98 -2.57 -0.01
N PHE A 459 -4.22 -3.02 -0.15
CA PHE A 459 -4.78 -4.11 0.63
C PHE A 459 -4.52 -5.46 -0.03
N SER A 460 -4.10 -6.43 0.78
CA SER A 460 -3.95 -7.82 0.40
C SER A 460 -4.78 -8.71 1.31
N THR A 461 -5.09 -9.93 0.85
CA THR A 461 -5.71 -10.96 1.70
C THR A 461 -4.73 -11.59 2.68
N THR A 462 -3.43 -11.39 2.46
CA THR A 462 -2.38 -11.82 3.38
C THR A 462 -2.17 -10.77 4.47
N ALA A 463 -2.17 -11.22 5.73
CA ALA A 463 -1.85 -10.35 6.86
C ALA A 463 -0.39 -9.89 6.78
N ASN A 464 -0.13 -8.63 7.11
CA ASN A 464 1.23 -8.09 7.20
C ASN A 464 1.91 -8.64 8.47
N LEU A 465 2.93 -9.50 8.32
CA LEU A 465 3.55 -10.23 9.44
C LEU A 465 4.30 -9.33 10.42
N ASN A 466 5.06 -8.37 9.91
CA ASN A 466 5.81 -7.42 10.74
C ASN A 466 4.86 -6.63 11.65
N ARG A 467 3.66 -6.42 11.15
CA ARG A 467 2.61 -5.70 11.82
C ARG A 467 1.86 -6.57 12.84
N ALA A 468 1.52 -7.80 12.48
CA ALA A 468 0.97 -8.78 13.44
C ALA A 468 1.94 -8.95 14.63
N LEU A 469 3.25 -8.94 14.35
CA LEU A 469 4.31 -9.00 15.35
C LEU A 469 4.29 -7.77 16.27
N THR A 470 4.26 -6.57 15.70
CA THR A 470 4.26 -5.32 16.48
C THR A 470 3.06 -5.24 17.42
N ILE A 471 1.86 -5.58 16.94
CA ILE A 471 0.64 -5.57 17.76
C ILE A 471 0.73 -6.61 18.88
N ARG A 472 1.22 -7.81 18.59
CA ARG A 472 1.40 -8.83 19.62
C ARG A 472 2.47 -8.43 20.64
N MET A 473 3.50 -7.67 20.24
CA MET A 473 4.49 -7.09 21.16
C MET A 473 3.86 -6.05 22.09
N GLU A 474 3.00 -5.17 21.56
CA GLU A 474 2.26 -4.17 22.35
C GLU A 474 1.25 -4.83 23.32
N SER A 475 0.70 -5.98 22.95
CA SER A 475 -0.25 -6.72 23.78
C SER A 475 0.41 -7.57 24.88
N VAL A 476 1.75 -7.64 24.95
CA VAL A 476 2.44 -8.40 26.00
C VAL A 476 2.31 -7.67 27.34
N THR A 477 1.70 -8.33 28.30
CA THR A 477 1.49 -7.81 29.66
C THR A 477 2.77 -7.85 30.51
N ALA A 478 2.81 -7.06 31.58
CA ALA A 478 3.93 -7.08 32.53
C ALA A 478 4.10 -8.45 33.21
N ASP A 479 3.00 -9.15 33.48
CA ASP A 479 3.02 -10.49 34.10
C ASP A 479 3.59 -11.54 33.15
N GLU A 480 3.23 -11.51 31.86
CA GLU A 480 3.82 -12.36 30.82
C GLU A 480 5.34 -12.14 30.73
N LEU A 481 5.80 -10.88 30.78
CA LEU A 481 7.23 -10.57 30.74
C LEU A 481 7.97 -11.11 31.95
N ARG A 482 7.41 -10.91 33.15
CA ARG A 482 8.02 -11.37 34.39
C ARG A 482 8.12 -12.90 34.45
N ALA A 483 7.07 -13.60 34.02
CA ALA A 483 7.08 -15.06 33.93
C ALA A 483 8.12 -15.58 32.92
N ALA A 484 8.19 -14.94 31.75
CA ALA A 484 9.12 -15.35 30.70
C ALA A 484 10.59 -15.09 31.08
N GLU A 485 10.90 -13.94 31.70
CA GLU A 485 12.25 -13.64 32.20
C GLU A 485 12.75 -14.69 33.18
N LEU A 486 11.90 -15.11 34.13
CA LEU A 486 12.22 -16.17 35.08
C LEU A 486 12.49 -17.51 34.39
N GLU A 487 11.78 -17.82 33.31
CA GLU A 487 12.02 -19.02 32.52
C GLU A 487 13.37 -18.97 31.80
N VAL A 488 13.72 -17.83 31.18
CA VAL A 488 15.03 -17.64 30.54
C VAL A 488 16.16 -17.77 31.58
N LEU A 489 15.99 -17.19 32.77
CA LEU A 489 16.92 -17.34 33.91
C LEU A 489 17.09 -18.81 34.31
N ARG A 490 15.98 -19.54 34.51
CA ARG A 490 16.00 -20.96 34.90
C ARG A 490 16.74 -21.84 33.90
N ARG A 491 16.64 -21.55 32.60
CA ARG A 491 17.35 -22.30 31.55
C ARG A 491 18.86 -22.01 31.55
N ARG A 492 19.26 -20.78 31.88
CA ARG A 492 20.66 -20.33 31.89
C ARG A 492 21.42 -20.81 33.13
N VAL A 493 20.77 -20.77 34.29
CA VAL A 493 21.40 -21.00 35.60
C VAL A 493 21.36 -22.49 35.97
N GLN A 494 22.53 -23.12 36.08
CA GLN A 494 22.66 -24.56 36.35
C GLN A 494 23.13 -24.90 37.78
N GLY A 495 23.45 -23.91 38.61
CA GLY A 495 23.76 -24.10 40.04
C GLY A 495 24.94 -25.02 40.37
N ARG A 496 25.88 -25.22 39.44
CA ARG A 496 26.98 -26.22 39.58
C ARG A 496 28.04 -25.85 40.61
N LEU A 497 28.35 -24.56 40.78
CA LEU A 497 29.42 -24.07 41.66
C LEU A 497 28.93 -23.71 43.07
N MET A 498 27.69 -23.23 43.18
CA MET A 498 27.06 -22.84 44.44
C MET A 498 25.54 -22.96 44.34
N LYS A 499 24.88 -23.22 45.48
CA LYS A 499 23.41 -23.31 45.55
C LYS A 499 22.81 -21.99 45.11
N THR A 500 21.97 -22.01 44.08
CA THR A 500 21.41 -20.79 43.48
C THR A 500 19.90 -20.72 43.71
N PHE A 501 19.43 -19.57 44.17
CA PHE A 501 18.03 -19.27 44.45
C PHE A 501 17.55 -18.15 43.53
N LEU A 502 16.53 -18.42 42.71
CA LEU A 502 16.00 -17.47 41.74
C LEU A 502 14.78 -16.76 42.34
N TRP A 503 14.87 -15.43 42.43
CA TRP A 503 13.83 -14.53 42.94
C TRP A 503 13.22 -14.99 44.30
N PRO A 504 14.03 -15.31 45.32
CA PRO A 504 13.51 -15.76 46.62
C PRO A 504 12.73 -14.64 47.32
N GLU A 505 11.54 -14.94 47.82
CA GLU A 505 10.69 -13.96 48.51
C GLU A 505 10.94 -13.89 50.02
N ASN A 506 11.09 -15.05 50.67
CA ASN A 506 11.20 -15.12 52.12
C ASN A 506 12.60 -15.55 52.59
N PRO A 507 13.20 -14.86 53.57
CA PRO A 507 14.48 -15.27 54.18
C PRO A 507 14.45 -16.66 54.83
N ALA A 508 13.28 -17.18 55.19
CA ALA A 508 13.10 -18.52 55.74
C ALA A 508 13.43 -19.64 54.73
N ASP A 509 13.28 -19.36 53.43
CA ASP A 509 13.48 -20.35 52.36
C ASP A 509 14.97 -20.59 52.06
N ILE A 510 15.85 -19.76 52.62
CA ILE A 510 17.29 -19.81 52.38
C ILE A 510 17.97 -20.48 53.58
N PRO A 511 18.62 -21.65 53.39
CA PRO A 511 19.36 -22.32 54.44
C PRO A 511 20.40 -21.42 55.10
N ASP A 512 20.67 -21.64 56.38
CA ASP A 512 21.74 -20.94 57.12
C ASP A 512 22.77 -21.99 57.52
N ASP A 513 23.70 -22.23 56.60
CA ASP A 513 24.79 -23.18 56.70
C ASP A 513 26.05 -22.53 56.08
N ALA A 514 27.21 -23.17 56.23
CA ALA A 514 28.49 -22.63 55.77
C ALA A 514 28.70 -22.67 54.24
N GLU A 515 27.79 -23.27 53.47
CA GLU A 515 27.94 -23.37 52.01
C GLU A 515 27.62 -22.05 51.31
N PRO A 516 28.33 -21.67 50.23
CA PRO A 516 28.04 -20.46 49.47
C PRO A 516 26.69 -20.56 48.74
N LYS A 517 25.94 -19.45 48.73
CA LYS A 517 24.59 -19.34 48.14
C LYS A 517 24.49 -18.10 47.26
N LEU A 518 24.05 -18.27 46.02
CA LEU A 518 23.78 -17.17 45.09
C LEU A 518 22.28 -16.89 45.05
N LEU A 519 21.87 -15.69 45.42
CA LEU A 519 20.50 -15.21 45.32
C LEU A 519 20.41 -14.27 44.12
N ILE A 520 19.66 -14.66 43.10
CA ILE A 520 19.39 -13.81 41.94
C ILE A 520 18.10 -13.05 42.21
N LEU A 521 18.13 -11.71 42.21
CA LEU A 521 16.99 -10.85 42.52
C LEU A 521 16.45 -10.16 41.26
N PRO A 522 15.12 -9.97 41.13
CA PRO A 522 14.52 -9.36 39.94
C PRO A 522 14.88 -7.87 39.75
N GLU A 523 15.37 -7.24 40.81
CA GLU A 523 15.78 -5.84 40.84
C GLU A 523 16.86 -5.64 41.92
N ALA A 524 17.58 -4.52 41.85
CA ALA A 524 18.55 -4.15 42.86
C ALA A 524 17.81 -3.52 44.07
N ASP A 525 17.49 -4.36 45.06
CA ASP A 525 16.81 -3.96 46.30
C ASP A 525 17.72 -4.23 47.52
N LEU A 526 18.36 -3.16 48.00
CA LEU A 526 19.33 -3.23 49.11
C LEU A 526 18.68 -3.60 50.45
N ASP A 527 17.45 -3.13 50.70
CA ASP A 527 16.74 -3.42 51.95
C ASP A 527 16.37 -4.89 52.02
N ARG A 528 15.90 -5.45 50.90
CA ARG A 528 15.64 -6.89 50.79
C ARG A 528 16.91 -7.69 50.94
N MET A 529 18.01 -7.31 50.28
CA MET A 529 19.31 -7.97 50.45
C MET A 529 19.74 -7.98 51.93
N LYS A 530 19.64 -6.82 52.61
CA LYS A 530 19.96 -6.69 54.04
C LYS A 530 19.10 -7.62 54.90
N ARG A 531 17.80 -7.68 54.64
CA ARG A 531 16.89 -8.60 55.33
C ARG A 531 17.31 -10.06 55.17
N PHE A 532 17.71 -10.49 53.98
CA PHE A 532 18.24 -11.85 53.76
C PHE A 532 19.54 -12.11 54.51
N VAL A 533 20.41 -11.10 54.64
CA VAL A 533 21.67 -11.19 55.39
C VAL A 533 21.45 -11.28 56.91
N GLU A 534 20.46 -10.56 57.43
CA GLU A 534 20.22 -10.45 58.87
C GLU A 534 19.28 -11.54 59.42
N GLU A 535 18.34 -12.03 58.60
CA GLU A 535 17.24 -12.89 59.03
C GLU A 535 17.26 -14.30 58.38
N LYS A 536 16.80 -15.29 59.15
CA LYS A 536 16.36 -16.60 58.70
C LYS A 536 14.97 -16.85 59.31
N GLY A 537 13.94 -16.33 58.67
CA GLY A 537 12.58 -16.33 59.23
C GLY A 537 12.53 -15.45 60.48
N GLN A 538 12.16 -16.02 61.62
CA GLN A 538 12.08 -15.29 62.91
C GLN A 538 13.40 -15.28 63.70
N THR A 539 14.43 -15.98 63.22
CA THR A 539 15.74 -16.08 63.90
C THR A 539 16.81 -15.26 63.19
N PRO A 540 17.78 -14.66 63.91
CA PRO A 540 18.89 -13.97 63.28
C PRO A 540 19.80 -14.97 62.55
N ARG A 541 20.28 -14.57 61.37
CA ARG A 541 21.16 -15.39 60.53
C ARG A 541 22.61 -15.33 61.04
N VAL A 542 23.25 -16.50 61.12
CA VAL A 542 24.61 -16.68 61.63
C VAL A 542 25.63 -16.64 60.49
N HIS A 543 25.43 -17.37 59.41
CA HIS A 543 26.39 -17.47 58.29
C HIS A 543 26.19 -16.37 57.24
N ARG A 544 26.26 -15.11 57.67
CA ARG A 544 25.98 -13.92 56.84
C ARG A 544 26.87 -13.81 55.59
N ASN A 545 28.13 -14.19 55.71
CA ASN A 545 29.13 -14.10 54.63
C ASN A 545 29.03 -15.22 53.58
N THR A 546 27.96 -16.03 53.63
CA THR A 546 27.73 -17.10 52.64
C THR A 546 26.76 -16.68 51.53
N LEU A 547 26.15 -15.50 51.64
CA LEU A 547 25.15 -15.00 50.67
C LEU A 547 25.79 -14.04 49.66
N PHE A 548 25.57 -14.33 48.39
CA PHE A 548 25.93 -13.50 47.25
C PHE A 548 24.64 -13.08 46.54
N PHE A 549 24.52 -11.80 46.15
CA PHE A 549 23.32 -11.34 45.45
C PHE A 549 23.67 -10.90 44.03
N LEU A 550 22.94 -11.41 43.04
CA LEU A 550 23.06 -10.98 41.65
C LEU A 550 21.79 -10.24 41.24
N ALA A 551 21.94 -9.02 40.73
CA ALA A 551 20.84 -8.15 40.33
C ALA A 551 21.03 -7.63 38.90
N PRO A 552 19.93 -7.19 38.24
CA PRO A 552 20.01 -6.62 36.90
C PRO A 552 20.70 -5.25 36.88
N LEU A 553 21.41 -4.95 35.80
CA LEU A 553 21.87 -3.59 35.49
C LEU A 553 20.74 -2.79 34.84
N ALA A 554 20.43 -1.61 35.39
CA ALA A 554 19.33 -0.75 34.93
C ALA A 554 19.40 -0.41 33.43
N GLY A 555 20.59 -0.14 32.89
CA GLY A 555 20.79 0.21 31.47
C GLY A 555 20.44 -0.90 30.47
N GLU A 556 20.48 -2.17 30.90
CA GLU A 556 20.18 -3.32 30.03
C GLU A 556 18.71 -3.77 30.09
N ARG A 557 17.92 -3.18 30.99
CA ARG A 557 16.53 -3.58 31.22
C ARG A 557 15.67 -3.35 29.99
N ALA A 558 15.66 -2.12 29.45
CA ALA A 558 14.83 -1.78 28.30
C ALA A 558 15.19 -2.56 27.02
N PRO A 559 16.48 -2.73 26.65
CA PRO A 559 16.87 -3.61 25.56
C PRO A 559 16.43 -5.07 25.74
N PHE A 560 16.61 -5.63 26.95
CA PHE A 560 16.20 -7.00 27.25
C PHE A 560 14.68 -7.18 27.17
N GLU A 561 13.90 -6.27 27.75
CA GLU A 561 12.45 -6.35 27.68
C GLU A 561 11.91 -6.22 26.25
N SER A 562 12.51 -5.36 25.42
CA SER A 562 12.14 -5.24 24.00
C SER A 562 12.38 -6.56 23.26
N LEU A 563 13.53 -7.19 23.48
CA LEU A 563 13.87 -8.50 22.92
C LEU A 563 12.92 -9.61 23.41
N LEU A 564 12.57 -9.58 24.70
CA LEU A 564 11.66 -10.55 25.32
C LEU A 564 10.23 -10.41 24.78
N ARG A 565 9.71 -9.18 24.67
CA ARG A 565 8.42 -8.89 24.01
C ARG A 565 8.40 -9.44 22.59
N ARG A 566 9.48 -9.21 21.83
CA ARG A 566 9.61 -9.71 20.46
C ARG A 566 9.58 -11.23 20.38
N HIS A 567 10.31 -11.93 21.24
CA HIS A 567 10.27 -13.40 21.28
C HIS A 567 8.87 -13.91 21.63
N LEU A 568 8.25 -13.40 22.69
CA LEU A 568 6.91 -13.82 23.11
C LEU A 568 5.89 -13.61 21.99
N ALA A 569 6.02 -12.51 21.26
CA ALA A 569 5.17 -12.21 20.14
C ALA A 569 5.38 -13.16 18.95
N LEU A 570 6.64 -13.46 18.59
CA LEU A 570 6.96 -14.43 17.54
C LEU A 570 6.45 -15.84 17.90
N ALA A 571 6.70 -16.30 19.12
CA ALA A 571 6.22 -17.59 19.60
C ALA A 571 4.69 -17.66 19.63
N GLY A 572 4.03 -16.57 20.05
CA GLY A 572 2.59 -16.44 20.02
C GLY A 572 2.01 -16.57 18.60
N LEU A 573 2.57 -15.84 17.63
CA LEU A 573 2.13 -15.88 16.23
C LEU A 573 2.28 -17.27 15.60
N LEU A 574 3.36 -17.98 15.90
CA LEU A 574 3.57 -19.35 15.42
C LEU A 574 2.54 -20.34 15.99
N GLY A 575 1.97 -20.06 17.16
CA GLY A 575 0.95 -20.89 17.82
C GLY A 575 -0.49 -20.65 17.36
N VAL A 576 -0.78 -19.53 16.69
CA VAL A 576 -2.15 -19.18 16.25
C VAL A 576 -2.53 -19.95 14.99
N LYS A 577 -3.47 -20.89 15.12
CA LYS A 577 -3.97 -21.70 13.98
C LYS A 577 -4.85 -20.92 13.00
N THR A 578 -5.43 -19.79 13.42
CA THR A 578 -6.32 -18.97 12.60
C THR A 578 -5.59 -18.00 11.67
N LEU A 579 -4.28 -17.80 11.85
CA LEU A 579 -3.46 -16.99 10.95
C LEU A 579 -3.08 -17.84 9.72
N SER A 580 -3.62 -17.49 8.56
CA SER A 580 -3.28 -18.12 7.27
C SER A 580 -1.89 -17.67 6.83
N LEU A 581 -0.85 -18.32 7.35
CA LEU A 581 0.56 -18.11 6.96
C LEU A 581 0.93 -19.01 5.77
N THR A 582 1.63 -18.46 4.77
CA THR A 582 2.25 -19.30 3.74
C THR A 582 3.40 -20.14 4.33
N PRO A 583 3.82 -21.24 3.67
CA PRO A 583 4.95 -22.06 4.15
C PRO A 583 6.24 -21.25 4.32
N GLU A 584 6.53 -20.34 3.38
CA GLU A 584 7.69 -19.46 3.42
C GLU A 584 7.62 -18.48 4.59
N GLN A 585 6.46 -17.86 4.80
CA GLN A 585 6.21 -16.95 5.92
C GLN A 585 6.37 -17.63 7.28
N ARG A 586 5.86 -18.86 7.40
CA ARG A 586 6.02 -19.66 8.62
C ARG A 586 7.50 -19.99 8.88
N GLN A 587 8.25 -20.34 7.83
CA GLN A 587 9.68 -20.62 7.97
C GLN A 587 10.48 -19.37 8.37
N ASP A 588 10.17 -18.20 7.80
CA ASP A 588 10.80 -16.93 8.18
C ASP A 588 10.53 -16.58 9.65
N LEU A 589 9.29 -16.70 10.11
CA LEU A 589 8.94 -16.47 11.52
C LEU A 589 9.66 -17.45 12.47
N GLN A 590 9.78 -18.73 12.10
CA GLN A 590 10.53 -19.71 12.89
C GLN A 590 12.02 -19.37 12.98
N ASN A 591 12.63 -18.88 11.90
CA ASN A 591 14.03 -18.47 11.91
C ASN A 591 14.22 -17.23 12.81
N LYS A 592 13.32 -16.25 12.72
CA LYS A 592 13.32 -15.06 13.57
C LYS A 592 13.12 -15.39 15.05
N GLU A 593 12.24 -16.33 15.37
CA GLU A 593 11.98 -16.78 16.74
C GLU A 593 13.22 -17.46 17.34
N LYS A 594 13.84 -18.39 16.59
CA LYS A 594 15.08 -19.06 17.01
C LYS A 594 16.21 -18.07 17.27
N GLN A 595 16.36 -17.07 16.41
CA GLN A 595 17.38 -16.02 16.59
C GLN A 595 17.09 -15.20 17.85
N ALA A 596 15.85 -14.74 18.04
CA ALA A 596 15.46 -14.00 19.24
C ALA A 596 15.65 -14.80 20.54
N ALA A 597 15.39 -16.12 20.51
CA ALA A 597 15.66 -17.03 21.62
C ALA A 597 17.15 -17.14 21.95
N LYS A 598 18.01 -17.20 20.93
CA LYS A 598 19.46 -17.20 21.12
C LYS A 598 19.93 -15.86 21.71
N ASP A 599 19.49 -14.74 21.14
CA ASP A 599 19.86 -13.40 21.59
C ASP A 599 19.44 -13.19 23.06
N LEU A 600 18.27 -13.70 23.48
CA LEU A 600 17.83 -13.63 24.89
C LEU A 600 18.75 -14.38 25.84
N GLN A 601 19.25 -15.55 25.42
CA GLN A 601 20.18 -16.34 26.22
C GLN A 601 21.52 -15.63 26.39
N GLU A 602 21.96 -14.82 25.42
CA GLU A 602 23.17 -14.01 25.55
C GLU A 602 22.89 -12.76 26.41
N GLN A 603 21.82 -12.04 26.11
CA GLN A 603 21.48 -10.77 26.74
C GLN A 603 21.10 -10.88 28.22
N ILE A 604 20.56 -12.03 28.66
CA ILE A 604 20.27 -12.25 30.07
C ILE A 604 21.53 -12.22 30.96
N GLY A 605 22.68 -12.61 30.41
CA GLY A 605 23.97 -12.50 31.10
C GLY A 605 24.43 -11.05 31.23
N SER A 606 24.17 -10.23 30.21
CA SER A 606 24.41 -8.78 30.24
C SER A 606 23.49 -8.07 31.22
N LEU A 607 22.24 -8.55 31.35
CA LEU A 607 21.27 -8.01 32.31
C LEU A 607 21.71 -8.31 33.74
N TYR A 608 21.83 -9.59 34.11
CA TYR A 608 22.18 -10.02 35.46
C TYR A 608 23.69 -10.07 35.69
N ARG A 609 24.29 -8.90 35.94
CA ARG A 609 25.76 -8.76 36.10
C ARG A 609 26.22 -8.03 37.35
N VAL A 610 25.31 -7.45 38.14
CA VAL A 610 25.69 -6.68 39.33
C VAL A 610 25.73 -7.61 40.53
N LEU A 611 26.93 -7.88 41.05
CA LEU A 611 27.14 -8.74 42.21
C LEU A 611 27.29 -7.89 43.48
N TYR A 612 26.41 -8.10 44.46
CA TYR A 612 26.48 -7.50 45.79
C TYR A 612 26.97 -8.54 46.80
N LEU A 613 27.84 -8.09 47.71
CA LEU A 613 28.42 -8.88 48.78
C LEU A 613 27.89 -8.39 50.13
N ALA A 614 27.63 -9.32 51.06
CA ALA A 614 27.10 -8.99 52.36
C ALA A 614 28.12 -8.24 53.24
N ASN A 615 27.66 -7.12 53.82
CA ASN A 615 28.17 -6.53 55.06
C ASN A 615 29.66 -6.12 55.08
N ARG A 616 30.18 -5.59 53.96
CA ARG A 616 31.49 -4.93 53.91
C ARG A 616 31.35 -3.49 53.46
N GLU A 617 31.86 -2.57 54.26
CA GLU A 617 31.99 -1.14 53.91
C GLU A 617 33.11 -0.92 52.89
N PHE A 618 34.08 -1.83 52.88
CA PHE A 618 35.22 -1.80 51.98
C PHE A 618 35.80 -3.20 51.71
N VAL A 619 36.58 -3.34 50.64
CA VAL A 619 37.33 -4.57 50.31
C VAL A 619 38.77 -4.22 49.97
N GLU A 620 39.74 -4.89 50.60
CA GLU A 620 41.16 -4.70 50.29
C GLU A 620 41.49 -5.14 48.87
N THR A 621 42.13 -4.25 48.11
CA THR A 621 42.47 -4.51 46.70
C THR A 621 43.53 -5.61 46.57
N LEU A 622 44.45 -5.69 47.53
CA LEU A 622 45.43 -6.78 47.63
C LEU A 622 44.73 -8.13 47.83
N GLN A 623 43.71 -8.21 48.70
CA GLN A 623 42.95 -9.44 48.91
C GLN A 623 42.26 -9.91 47.62
N LEU A 624 41.72 -8.98 46.82
CA LEU A 624 41.12 -9.30 45.52
C LEU A 624 42.16 -9.83 44.53
N ALA A 625 43.31 -9.17 44.42
CA ALA A 625 44.41 -9.60 43.55
C ALA A 625 45.01 -10.96 43.95
N GLU A 626 45.16 -11.21 45.25
CA GLU A 626 45.69 -12.47 45.79
C GLU A 626 44.69 -13.62 45.71
N SER A 627 43.38 -13.34 45.86
CA SER A 627 42.32 -14.36 45.77
C SER A 627 42.27 -15.03 44.40
N GLY A 628 42.62 -14.31 43.33
CA GLY A 628 42.76 -14.85 41.98
C GLY A 628 44.03 -15.69 41.75
N SER A 629 44.92 -15.79 42.75
CA SER A 629 46.28 -16.32 42.61
C SER A 629 46.62 -17.48 43.56
N ARG A 630 45.72 -17.86 44.48
CA ARG A 630 46.06 -18.71 45.65
C ARG A 630 45.57 -20.15 45.65
N THR A 631 44.94 -20.66 44.58
CA THR A 631 44.51 -22.07 44.51
C THR A 631 45.48 -22.88 43.62
N PRO A 632 46.35 -23.74 44.17
CA PRO A 632 47.23 -24.58 43.37
C PRO A 632 46.41 -25.56 42.53
N GLY A 633 46.54 -25.51 41.20
CA GLY A 633 45.93 -26.47 40.27
C GLY A 633 44.69 -25.99 39.50
N GLU A 634 44.19 -24.78 39.74
CA GLU A 634 43.12 -24.18 38.93
C GLU A 634 43.66 -23.18 37.90
N MET A 635 42.93 -22.98 36.78
CA MET A 635 43.25 -21.94 35.80
C MET A 635 43.18 -20.56 36.46
N LEU A 636 44.24 -19.75 36.30
CA LEU A 636 44.23 -18.33 36.67
C LEU A 636 43.13 -17.63 35.87
N ALA A 637 42.05 -17.21 36.53
CA ALA A 637 40.93 -16.57 35.85
C ALA A 637 41.27 -15.17 35.32
N VAL A 638 42.16 -14.43 35.99
CA VAL A 638 42.41 -13.00 35.71
C VAL A 638 43.83 -12.58 36.18
N GLY A 639 44.60 -11.86 35.35
CA GLY A 639 45.94 -11.34 35.70
C GLY A 639 45.93 -9.98 36.41
N ARG A 640 47.00 -9.62 37.14
CA ARG A 640 47.12 -8.36 37.94
C ARG A 640 46.71 -7.10 37.17
N ARG A 641 47.14 -6.94 35.92
CA ARG A 641 46.77 -5.81 35.04
C ARG A 641 45.28 -5.66 34.78
N VAL A 642 44.55 -6.77 34.74
CA VAL A 642 43.10 -6.74 34.51
C VAL A 642 42.40 -6.22 35.76
N TRP A 643 42.86 -6.59 36.96
CA TRP A 643 42.38 -6.00 38.21
C TRP A 643 42.63 -4.49 38.27
N GLU A 644 43.83 -4.04 37.94
CA GLU A 644 44.17 -2.60 37.86
C GLU A 644 43.22 -1.86 36.90
N THR A 645 43.01 -2.42 35.70
CA THR A 645 42.14 -1.81 34.68
C THR A 645 40.67 -1.77 35.13
N CYS A 646 40.16 -2.88 35.67
CA CYS A 646 38.77 -2.98 36.12
C CYS A 646 38.46 -2.08 37.33
N ILE A 647 39.39 -1.98 38.27
CA ILE A 647 39.23 -1.10 39.44
C ILE A 647 39.29 0.37 38.99
N ALA A 648 40.25 0.74 38.14
CA ALA A 648 40.34 2.10 37.59
C ALA A 648 39.04 2.49 36.87
N GLU A 649 38.52 1.61 36.02
CA GLU A 649 37.28 1.83 35.28
C GLU A 649 36.06 1.90 36.22
N GLY A 650 35.99 1.05 37.24
CA GLY A 650 34.92 1.08 38.24
C GLY A 650 34.89 2.37 39.07
N VAL A 651 36.06 2.89 39.44
CA VAL A 651 36.20 4.18 40.15
C VAL A 651 35.79 5.34 39.24
N ARG A 652 36.21 5.31 37.97
CA ARG A 652 35.86 6.32 36.95
C ARG A 652 34.35 6.37 36.69
N GLN A 653 33.70 5.22 36.59
CA GLN A 653 32.25 5.10 36.43
C GLN A 653 31.47 5.43 37.72
N GLY A 654 32.16 5.50 38.86
CA GLY A 654 31.57 5.79 40.17
C GLY A 654 30.82 4.61 40.80
N LEU A 655 31.16 3.37 40.43
CA LEU A 655 30.56 2.16 41.02
C LEU A 655 31.00 1.93 42.48
N PHE A 656 32.21 2.36 42.79
CA PHE A 656 32.85 2.35 44.11
C PHE A 656 33.99 3.38 44.11
N GLY A 657 34.47 3.80 45.28
CA GLY A 657 35.67 4.63 45.38
C GLY A 657 36.91 3.82 45.72
N LEU A 658 38.08 4.44 45.55
CA LEU A 658 39.37 3.89 45.97
C LEU A 658 39.93 4.75 47.11
N GLY A 659 40.43 4.11 48.15
CA GLY A 659 40.95 4.80 49.32
C GLY A 659 41.88 3.94 50.14
N GLU A 660 42.15 4.38 51.37
CA GLU A 660 43.00 3.66 52.32
C GLU A 660 42.33 3.53 53.68
N LEU A 661 42.74 2.53 54.45
CA LEU A 661 42.33 2.38 55.86
C LEU A 661 43.16 3.30 56.76
N ASP A 662 42.48 4.09 57.59
CA ASP A 662 43.12 4.92 58.59
C ASP A 662 43.71 4.11 59.77
N GLU A 663 44.31 4.80 60.74
CA GLU A 663 44.94 4.17 61.90
C GLU A 663 43.95 3.38 62.78
N ASN A 664 42.65 3.70 62.71
CA ASN A 664 41.58 3.02 63.42
C ASN A 664 40.89 1.93 62.58
N GLY A 665 41.36 1.70 61.35
CA GLY A 665 40.80 0.70 60.43
C GLY A 665 39.51 1.14 59.73
N GLN A 666 39.19 2.44 59.70
CA GLN A 666 38.05 2.98 58.96
C GLN A 666 38.47 3.38 57.53
N PRO A 667 37.61 3.12 56.52
CA PRO A 667 37.92 3.45 55.12
C PRO A 667 37.83 4.96 54.86
N GLN A 668 38.89 5.55 54.32
CA GLN A 668 38.89 6.94 53.83
C GLN A 668 38.96 6.99 52.31
N CYS A 669 37.90 7.47 51.67
CA CYS A 669 37.76 7.56 50.23
C CYS A 669 38.61 8.69 49.64
N ARG A 670 39.54 8.35 48.75
CA ARG A 670 40.42 9.30 48.07
C ARG A 670 39.93 9.64 46.66
N TYR A 671 39.57 8.61 45.90
CA TYR A 671 39.18 8.72 44.49
C TYR A 671 37.76 8.21 44.28
N PHE A 672 36.91 9.00 43.63
CA PHE A 672 35.54 8.62 43.26
C PHE A 672 35.09 9.45 42.04
N LYS A 673 34.68 8.78 40.95
CA LYS A 673 34.38 9.40 39.64
C LYS A 673 35.56 10.16 39.03
N GLU A 674 36.76 9.64 39.25
CA GLU A 674 38.04 10.21 38.81
C GLU A 674 38.93 9.12 38.21
N GLU A 675 39.90 9.50 37.38
CA GLU A 675 40.90 8.55 36.87
C GLU A 675 41.90 8.19 37.97
N VAL A 676 42.24 6.90 38.07
CA VAL A 676 43.12 6.38 39.11
C VAL A 676 43.95 5.22 38.58
N THR A 677 45.13 5.03 39.15
CA THR A 677 45.98 3.86 38.92
C THR A 677 46.06 3.06 40.22
N PRO A 678 45.32 1.94 40.35
CA PRO A 678 45.30 1.14 41.57
C PRO A 678 46.68 0.52 41.84
N ALA A 679 47.15 0.59 43.09
CA ALA A 679 48.43 0.00 43.47
C ALA A 679 48.32 -1.52 43.70
N LEU A 680 47.14 -2.00 44.12
CA LEU A 680 46.89 -3.38 44.55
C LEU A 680 47.81 -3.82 45.71
N GLU A 681 48.13 -2.90 46.61
CA GLU A 681 49.11 -3.09 47.69
C GLU A 681 48.62 -2.52 49.03
N GLY A 682 49.09 -3.10 50.14
CA GLY A 682 48.91 -2.52 51.48
C GLY A 682 47.45 -2.31 51.91
N ARG A 683 47.20 -1.21 52.61
CA ARG A 683 45.88 -0.82 53.16
C ARG A 683 44.93 -0.18 52.11
N GLU A 684 45.20 -0.36 50.82
CA GLU A 684 44.35 0.15 49.74
C GLU A 684 43.04 -0.64 49.68
N VAL A 685 41.92 0.08 49.64
CA VAL A 685 40.58 -0.49 49.73
C VAL A 685 39.62 0.10 48.70
N LEU A 686 38.77 -0.76 48.14
CA LEU A 686 37.55 -0.36 47.43
C LEU A 686 36.49 0.00 48.45
N ILE A 687 35.90 1.18 48.34
CA ILE A 687 34.95 1.73 49.32
C ILE A 687 33.59 1.89 48.65
N ARG A 688 32.53 1.55 49.38
CA ARG A 688 31.15 1.67 48.90
C ARG A 688 30.81 3.12 48.51
N GLU A 689 30.04 3.30 47.43
CA GLU A 689 29.70 4.62 46.87
C GLU A 689 29.08 5.58 47.89
N ASP A 690 28.11 5.11 48.68
CA ASP A 690 27.42 5.90 49.70
C ASP A 690 28.37 6.49 50.75
N LEU A 691 29.37 5.72 51.19
CA LEU A 691 30.40 6.18 52.11
C LEU A 691 31.30 7.23 51.47
N CYS A 692 31.69 7.04 50.20
CA CYS A 692 32.46 8.03 49.46
C CYS A 692 31.70 9.35 49.27
N VAL A 693 30.41 9.29 48.96
CA VAL A 693 29.55 10.47 48.84
C VAL A 693 29.40 11.17 50.19
N GLN A 694 29.15 10.42 51.27
CA GLN A 694 29.06 10.98 52.63
C GLN A 694 30.35 11.68 53.06
N GLN A 695 31.51 11.05 52.84
CA GLN A 695 32.82 11.61 53.19
C GLN A 695 33.17 12.86 52.37
N ARG A 696 32.77 12.93 51.09
CA ARG A 696 32.91 14.14 50.25
C ARG A 696 31.98 15.27 50.68
N MET A 697 30.75 14.96 51.08
CA MET A 697 29.81 15.98 51.59
C MET A 697 30.27 16.56 52.93
N SER A 698 30.93 15.77 53.79
CA SER A 698 31.48 16.25 55.07
C SER A 698 32.79 17.03 54.96
N SER A 699 33.48 16.98 53.82
CA SER A 699 34.80 17.62 53.61
C SER A 699 34.76 18.91 52.78
N ALA A 700 33.58 19.38 52.36
CA ALA A 700 33.42 20.65 51.66
C ALA A 700 33.43 21.86 52.64
N PRO A 701 34.31 22.87 52.48
CA PRO A 701 34.33 24.04 53.35
C PRO A 701 33.17 25.03 53.09
N ALA A 702 32.71 25.68 54.16
CA ALA A 702 31.57 26.60 54.21
C ALA A 702 31.75 27.87 53.34
N ALA A 703 30.63 28.32 52.77
CA ALA A 703 30.50 29.43 51.83
C ALA A 703 30.88 30.81 52.39
N VAL A 704 31.55 31.64 51.55
CA VAL A 704 31.65 33.09 51.69
C VAL A 704 31.26 33.73 50.35
N ALA A 705 30.37 34.74 50.40
CA ALA A 705 29.92 35.56 49.28
C ALA A 705 30.39 37.04 49.48
N PRO A 706 30.17 38.01 48.55
CA PRO A 706 31.20 38.50 47.61
C PRO A 706 31.51 40.03 47.69
N ALA A 707 32.62 40.50 47.10
CA ALA A 707 32.88 41.90 46.70
C ALA A 707 34.09 41.97 45.72
N ILE A 708 33.91 42.26 44.41
CA ILE A 708 33.95 43.56 43.67
C ILE A 708 35.36 43.98 43.16
N GLU A 709 35.45 44.06 41.81
CA GLU A 709 36.33 44.87 40.92
C GLU A 709 37.86 44.60 40.91
N THR A 710 38.63 44.65 39.81
CA THR A 710 38.50 45.20 38.44
C THR A 710 39.63 44.64 37.55
N GLY A 711 39.32 44.30 36.29
CA GLY A 711 40.13 44.59 35.10
C GLY A 711 41.48 43.90 34.84
N GLY A 712 41.55 43.12 33.73
CA GLY A 712 42.72 43.17 32.84
C GLY A 712 43.28 41.85 32.29
N ALA A 713 42.89 41.54 31.05
CA ALA A 713 43.63 40.79 30.02
C ALA A 713 43.74 39.24 30.06
N THR A 714 42.96 38.66 29.12
CA THR A 714 43.27 37.57 28.18
C THR A 714 43.51 36.14 28.69
N VAL A 715 42.42 35.37 28.72
CA VAL A 715 42.38 33.95 28.32
C VAL A 715 41.20 33.79 27.36
N ARG A 716 41.43 33.21 26.17
CA ARG A 716 40.34 32.73 25.30
C ARG A 716 40.06 31.28 25.69
N ASP A 717 38.95 31.10 26.39
CA ASP A 717 38.37 29.80 26.70
C ASP A 717 37.90 29.08 25.44
N ALA A 718 38.17 27.78 25.44
CA ALA A 718 37.47 26.78 24.67
C ALA A 718 36.39 26.15 25.56
N ALA A 719 35.13 26.32 25.20
CA ALA A 719 34.11 25.28 25.39
C ALA A 719 32.86 25.56 24.54
N VAL A 720 32.64 24.65 23.59
CA VAL A 720 31.35 23.99 23.30
C VAL A 720 30.11 24.87 23.08
N THR A 721 29.71 24.96 21.81
CA THR A 721 28.28 24.99 21.43
C THR A 721 28.03 24.10 20.22
N ALA A 722 27.04 23.21 20.40
CA ALA A 722 26.01 22.81 19.44
C ALA A 722 26.42 22.69 17.96
N ALA A 723 26.46 21.44 17.48
CA ALA A 723 26.46 21.14 16.07
C ALA A 723 25.12 21.55 15.43
N ALA A 724 25.22 22.50 14.50
CA ALA A 724 24.28 22.71 13.41
C ALA A 724 25.09 22.70 12.08
N PRO A 725 24.41 22.73 10.94
CA PRO A 725 24.50 21.76 9.85
C PRO A 725 25.78 21.85 9.00
N PHE A 726 26.11 20.73 8.37
CA PHE A 726 27.20 20.61 7.40
C PHE A 726 26.90 21.45 6.14
N THR A 727 27.49 22.63 6.04
CA THR A 727 27.56 23.44 4.81
C THR A 727 28.74 22.98 3.96
N GLY A 728 28.54 22.96 2.63
CA GLY A 728 29.41 22.36 1.62
C GLY A 728 30.90 22.70 1.68
N TRP A 729 31.70 21.81 1.11
CA TRP A 729 33.16 21.91 1.07
C TRP A 729 33.60 22.96 0.04
N PRO A 730 34.66 23.75 0.33
CA PRO A 730 35.26 24.63 -0.65
C PRO A 730 35.98 23.82 -1.73
N VAL A 731 35.71 24.15 -2.99
CA VAL A 731 36.39 23.57 -4.16
C VAL A 731 37.79 24.19 -4.27
N ALA A 732 38.83 23.36 -4.15
CA ALA A 732 40.20 23.73 -4.48
C ALA A 732 40.42 23.74 -6.01
N PRO A 733 41.31 24.60 -6.54
CA PRO A 733 41.45 24.79 -7.99
C PRO A 733 42.04 23.57 -8.71
N ALA A 734 41.54 23.34 -9.93
CA ALA A 734 41.75 22.18 -10.76
C ALA A 734 43.23 21.90 -11.09
N GLN A 735 43.72 20.75 -10.65
CA GLN A 735 44.89 20.09 -11.23
C GLN A 735 44.43 19.09 -12.29
N ALA A 736 45.29 18.88 -13.30
CA ALA A 736 45.03 18.08 -14.51
C ALA A 736 44.23 16.79 -14.22
N GLY A 737 42.95 16.81 -14.59
CA GLY A 737 42.02 15.70 -14.40
C GLY A 737 41.73 14.97 -15.70
N ARG A 738 41.39 13.68 -15.60
CA ARG A 738 40.97 12.86 -16.75
C ARG A 738 39.56 13.29 -17.17
N SER A 739 39.35 13.53 -18.47
CA SER A 739 38.05 13.92 -19.05
C SER A 739 37.11 12.76 -19.30
N ARG A 740 37.61 11.53 -19.15
CA ARG A 740 36.88 10.27 -19.31
C ARG A 740 37.43 9.26 -18.31
N LEU A 741 36.53 8.57 -17.61
CA LEU A 741 36.86 7.60 -16.57
C LEU A 741 36.09 6.29 -16.84
N ARG A 742 36.82 5.18 -16.99
CA ARG A 742 36.22 3.85 -17.15
C ARG A 742 36.68 2.92 -16.03
N ILE A 743 35.71 2.44 -15.24
CA ILE A 743 35.98 1.58 -14.07
C ILE A 743 35.35 0.22 -14.32
N ARG A 744 36.17 -0.83 -14.26
CA ARG A 744 35.73 -2.24 -14.41
C ARG A 744 36.05 -3.03 -13.15
N PHE A 745 35.05 -3.71 -12.60
CA PHE A 745 35.21 -4.50 -11.37
C PHE A 745 34.24 -5.69 -11.32
N SER A 746 34.50 -6.63 -10.39
CA SER A 746 33.73 -7.87 -10.23
C SER A 746 33.26 -8.04 -8.78
N LEU A 747 31.96 -8.01 -8.51
CA LEU A 747 31.43 -8.05 -7.15
C LEU A 747 31.28 -9.47 -6.57
N PRO A 748 31.69 -9.73 -5.33
CA PRO A 748 31.34 -10.93 -4.57
C PRO A 748 29.90 -10.87 -4.02
N LEU A 749 29.23 -12.03 -3.96
CA LEU A 749 27.77 -12.22 -3.91
C LEU A 749 27.02 -11.80 -2.62
N GLY A 750 27.57 -10.93 -1.77
CA GLY A 750 26.95 -10.54 -0.49
C GLY A 750 26.56 -9.07 -0.34
N LYS A 751 26.97 -8.17 -1.24
CA LYS A 751 26.97 -6.71 -0.98
C LYS A 751 26.27 -5.83 -2.03
N ALA A 752 25.52 -6.38 -2.99
CA ALA A 752 24.90 -5.63 -4.09
C ALA A 752 23.41 -5.29 -3.84
N SER A 753 23.09 -4.66 -2.71
CA SER A 753 21.74 -4.69 -2.13
C SER A 753 20.67 -3.80 -2.77
N SER A 754 20.95 -3.02 -3.80
CA SER A 754 19.98 -2.10 -4.43
C SER A 754 19.48 -2.52 -5.82
N LEU A 755 19.86 -3.69 -6.35
CA LEU A 755 19.47 -4.20 -7.69
C LEU A 755 19.06 -5.69 -7.68
N PHE A 756 18.58 -6.17 -6.53
CA PHE A 756 18.40 -7.59 -6.20
C PHE A 756 17.53 -8.40 -7.19
N GLY A 757 16.54 -7.80 -7.82
CA GLY A 757 15.65 -8.51 -8.76
C GLY A 757 16.32 -8.91 -10.08
N LEU A 758 17.11 -8.00 -10.67
CA LEU A 758 17.78 -8.22 -11.95
C LEU A 758 18.97 -9.19 -11.79
N PHE A 759 19.68 -9.11 -10.67
CA PHE A 759 20.87 -9.94 -10.42
C PHE A 759 20.54 -11.39 -10.10
N ASN A 760 19.42 -11.69 -9.42
CA ASN A 760 19.00 -13.08 -9.19
C ASN A 760 18.73 -13.83 -10.49
N LEU A 761 18.10 -13.15 -11.46
CA LEU A 761 17.86 -13.72 -12.79
C LEU A 761 19.18 -14.02 -13.52
N LEU A 762 20.10 -13.06 -13.56
CA LEU A 762 21.39 -13.20 -14.24
C LEU A 762 22.31 -14.22 -13.53
N HIS A 763 22.27 -14.28 -12.20
CA HIS A 763 23.04 -15.22 -11.38
C HIS A 763 22.62 -16.68 -11.62
N SER A 764 21.32 -16.95 -11.83
CA SER A 764 20.84 -18.30 -12.12
C SER A 764 21.28 -18.86 -13.49
N ARG A 765 21.84 -18.00 -14.36
CA ARG A 765 22.15 -18.34 -15.76
C ARG A 765 23.62 -18.14 -16.16
N PHE A 766 24.42 -17.36 -15.41
CA PHE A 766 25.79 -17.00 -15.79
C PHE A 766 26.77 -17.06 -14.60
N GLY A 767 27.98 -17.60 -14.83
CA GLY A 767 28.97 -17.87 -13.75
C GLY A 767 29.92 -16.72 -13.39
N LYS A 768 29.92 -15.62 -14.15
CA LYS A 768 30.68 -14.39 -13.85
C LYS A 768 29.89 -13.18 -14.35
N LEU A 769 29.74 -12.16 -13.51
CA LEU A 769 29.10 -10.90 -13.85
C LEU A 769 30.16 -9.78 -13.82
N ARG A 770 30.32 -9.05 -14.94
CA ARG A 770 31.21 -7.89 -15.02
C ARG A 770 30.38 -6.62 -15.12
N ILE A 771 30.67 -5.63 -14.29
CA ILE A 771 30.03 -4.32 -14.33
C ILE A 771 31.08 -3.30 -14.79
N THR A 772 30.70 -2.44 -15.72
CA THR A 772 31.54 -1.33 -16.21
C THR A 772 30.80 -0.03 -15.94
N VAL A 773 31.48 0.91 -15.30
CA VAL A 773 30.99 2.27 -15.05
C VAL A 773 31.79 3.20 -15.95
N GLU A 774 31.10 3.95 -16.81
CA GLU A 774 31.68 4.95 -17.70
C GLU A 774 31.15 6.32 -17.31
N ALA A 775 32.07 7.26 -17.09
CA ALA A 775 31.76 8.66 -16.85
C ALA A 775 32.50 9.53 -17.88
N GLU A 776 31.75 10.41 -18.55
CA GLU A 776 32.22 11.34 -19.57
C GLU A 776 31.74 12.75 -19.20
N GLU A 777 32.37 13.78 -19.78
CA GLU A 777 32.01 15.19 -19.57
C GLU A 777 32.18 15.70 -18.11
N GLY A 778 33.21 15.22 -17.41
CA GLY A 778 33.59 15.67 -16.07
C GLY A 778 35.11 15.69 -15.86
N GLN A 779 35.58 16.20 -14.72
CA GLN A 779 36.97 16.13 -14.30
C GLN A 779 37.07 15.52 -12.90
N ILE A 780 37.99 14.56 -12.74
CA ILE A 780 38.35 13.99 -11.45
C ILE A 780 39.88 14.02 -11.31
N SER A 781 40.36 14.35 -10.11
CA SER A 781 41.79 14.36 -9.82
C SER A 781 42.32 12.95 -9.50
N GLU A 782 43.61 12.69 -9.76
CA GLU A 782 44.24 11.41 -9.41
C GLU A 782 44.16 11.10 -7.90
N ALA A 783 44.26 12.12 -7.05
CA ALA A 783 44.10 11.97 -5.60
C ALA A 783 42.70 11.46 -5.22
N GLU A 784 41.64 11.94 -5.90
CA GLU A 784 40.29 11.46 -5.65
C GLU A 784 40.03 10.05 -6.22
N ILE A 785 40.70 9.68 -7.30
CA ILE A 785 40.67 8.30 -7.80
C ILE A 785 41.28 7.35 -6.75
N GLU A 786 42.40 7.71 -6.14
CA GLU A 786 43.05 6.87 -5.13
C GLU A 786 42.28 6.83 -3.80
N ASP A 787 41.92 8.00 -3.26
CA ASP A 787 41.37 8.13 -1.91
C ASP A 787 39.87 7.79 -1.83
N LYS A 788 39.10 8.06 -2.89
CA LYS A 788 37.65 7.83 -2.89
C LYS A 788 37.27 6.62 -3.72
N VAL A 789 37.79 6.50 -4.94
CA VAL A 789 37.34 5.43 -5.86
C VAL A 789 37.97 4.10 -5.46
N ARG A 790 39.31 3.99 -5.41
CA ARG A 790 39.99 2.73 -5.07
C ARG A 790 39.71 2.28 -3.64
N GLU A 791 39.68 3.20 -2.69
CA GLU A 791 39.39 2.88 -1.29
C GLU A 791 37.97 2.34 -1.11
N THR A 792 36.97 2.88 -1.82
CA THR A 792 35.60 2.34 -1.80
C THR A 792 35.56 0.90 -2.31
N PHE A 793 36.27 0.59 -3.39
CA PHE A 793 36.33 -0.78 -3.91
C PHE A 793 37.10 -1.73 -2.97
N ARG A 794 38.16 -1.25 -2.30
CA ARG A 794 38.85 -1.98 -1.22
C ARG A 794 37.90 -2.31 -0.07
N GLN A 795 37.09 -1.36 0.41
CA GLN A 795 36.12 -1.56 1.49
C GLN A 795 35.00 -2.55 1.11
N ILE A 796 34.62 -2.58 -0.17
CA ILE A 796 33.65 -3.56 -0.69
C ILE A 796 34.31 -4.95 -0.85
N GLY A 797 35.64 -5.04 -0.88
CA GLY A 797 36.42 -6.27 -0.99
C GLY A 797 36.61 -6.72 -2.44
N THR A 798 36.79 -5.78 -3.36
CA THR A 798 36.91 -6.02 -4.80
C THR A 798 38.02 -5.18 -5.40
N GLU A 799 38.83 -5.74 -6.30
CA GLU A 799 39.78 -4.96 -7.11
C GLU A 799 39.10 -4.42 -8.37
N ALA A 800 39.37 -3.14 -8.66
CA ALA A 800 38.84 -2.43 -9.83
C ALA A 800 40.00 -1.97 -10.74
N GLU A 801 39.86 -2.24 -12.04
CA GLU A 801 40.71 -1.66 -13.08
C GLU A 801 40.13 -0.29 -13.46
N ILE A 802 40.96 0.75 -13.43
CA ILE A 802 40.57 2.14 -13.70
C ILE A 802 41.42 2.65 -14.87
N GLU A 803 40.75 2.93 -16.00
CA GLU A 803 41.32 3.52 -17.22
C GLU A 803 40.91 4.99 -17.37
#